data_AF-A0A0J9WIZ2-F1
#
_entry.id   AF-A0A0J9WIZ2-F1
#
_cell.length_a   1.000
_cell.length_b   1.000
_cell.length_c   1.000
_cell.angle_alpha   90.00
_cell.angle_beta   90.00
_cell.angle_gamma   90.00
#
_symmetry.space_group_name_H-M   'P 1'
#
loop_
_entity.id
_entity.type
_entity.pdbx_description
1 polymer ?
#
loop_
_entity_poly.entity_id
_entity_poly.type
_entity_poly.pdbx_seq_one_letter_code
_entity_poly.pdbx_strand_id
1 'polypeptide(L)'
;MPHPVTPPSQDPTMVSNEAPPPPSQETINDLLNTIFTAKTSAASIDACYGLCEIILSSVGVAGLNEYGIIAEIKKAAADKKSGLRRESSQNLLGAVFERFLPRQPVSEVVLLLQDGGLVGCALDALSDKGAVVREAAQYGLDAAFGILSPEALVAGLLPALTEYLSKKTGKWQGTVGAYKLLQKMADKAQISIGGTKEEALEKDILREAMGAKLAGLIPIVENGMHDLKAEVEKQAVHTMNSLTTLLSNDDVAPRIPLLIDTMQHPSSQTLQKAIHALSQTTFVAIVTSPVLALLTPFLERSLNNPTTAQEVLRQTVVIVENLTKLVHDPIEARTFLPKLIPGVKSVCDRASLPEVREIAERALATMEKAMGDDKDVVARTAGDDVAKILDEQIKANGGLAGSLDLWKQARPYISDMVAIDVNYRFVNRISGRIAPYVKSFVKDAEAPQKIADTIQQHYVDEDHRRYGVPEKEDDGEVEIVNADFSLAYGGMLLLSHTNLRLLKGHRYGLCGRNGAGKSTLMRSIANGKLEGFPPQDVLRTCYVEHNQGEDADISILEFVAKDPEIATQGRERISEVLAEFGFTAGPEGRQAERVGSLSGGWKMKLALARAMLQRADVLLLDEPTNHLDVANIAWLENYLKSHPDITSLIVSHDSGFLDNVTTDIYHYEPNKKLACYKGNLANFVKIRPEAKSYYTLSASTVQFKFPPPGILTGVKSQTRAIIRMSNVSYAYPGATKPSLQEVSCQLSLSSRVAIIGPNGAGKSTLIKLLTGETIPTTGKVEKHPNLRIGYIKQHALEHVEMHLEKTPNQYLQWRYQHGDDREVHMKQTRVLSDADRAQMEKWVDLKDGKSPRQIESLVGRSKYKKTFQYEVKWRGLLPKNNTMISRETLTELGFDKLVQEFDDHEASREGLGYRELQPKVISKHFEDLGLDPEIANHNEIGSLSGGQKVKVVIAGAMWNNPHLLVLDEPTNFLDRDSLGGLAVAIRDFKGGVILISHNEEFVGALCSEQWHVRDGRVALRGNAAVSLDRFEDSRPSSGVNSTAASSVVSSAVNSGIEDNSDMKFKARKKKKMTKKELKEREVRRRLRHIEWLNSPKGTPHPPDTDDEDN
;
A
#
# COMPACT_ATOMS: atom_id res chain seq x y z
N MET A 1 38.74 29.76 25.09
CA MET A 1 39.98 29.00 24.79
C MET A 1 39.65 27.52 24.92
N PRO A 2 40.23 26.60 24.14
CA PRO A 2 40.02 25.17 24.39
C PRO A 2 40.62 24.87 25.77
N HIS A 3 39.80 24.39 26.70
CA HIS A 3 40.31 23.83 27.95
C HIS A 3 41.24 22.65 27.60
N PRO A 4 42.39 22.50 28.28
CA PRO A 4 43.33 21.44 27.95
C PRO A 4 42.66 20.09 28.19
N VAL A 5 42.70 19.25 27.16
CA VAL A 5 42.30 17.84 27.21
C VAL A 5 43.10 17.17 28.33
N THR A 6 42.40 16.62 29.31
CA THR A 6 42.97 15.85 30.41
C THR A 6 43.76 14.66 29.82
N PRO A 7 45.04 14.46 30.15
CA PRO A 7 45.77 13.27 29.72
C PRO A 7 45.15 12.01 30.36
N PRO A 8 45.25 10.84 29.72
CA PRO A 8 44.75 9.59 30.29
C PRO A 8 45.45 9.35 31.62
N SER A 9 44.65 9.10 32.67
CA SER A 9 45.17 8.72 33.98
C SER A 9 46.06 7.49 33.83
N GLN A 10 47.33 7.64 34.20
CA GLN A 10 48.23 6.51 34.39
C GLN A 10 47.61 5.53 35.39
N ASP A 11 47.81 4.23 35.12
CA ASP A 11 47.40 3.11 35.97
C ASP A 11 47.59 3.41 37.46
N PRO A 12 46.68 2.96 38.34
CA PRO A 12 46.87 3.11 39.76
C PRO A 12 48.09 2.29 40.17
N THR A 13 49.19 2.97 40.48
CA THR A 13 50.24 2.46 41.34
C THR A 13 49.58 1.87 42.57
N MET A 14 49.95 0.64 42.92
CA MET A 14 49.45 -0.07 44.10
C MET A 14 49.60 0.81 45.36
N VAL A 15 48.49 1.37 45.84
CA VAL A 15 48.40 2.06 47.13
C VAL A 15 47.62 1.16 48.10
N SER A 16 48.15 1.07 49.32
CA SER A 16 47.69 0.27 50.46
C SER A 16 46.19 0.33 50.76
N ASN A 17 45.65 -0.80 51.22
CA ASN A 17 44.25 -1.09 51.60
C ASN A 17 43.66 -0.31 52.80
N GLU A 18 44.13 0.90 53.12
CA GLU A 18 43.52 1.73 54.16
C GLU A 18 42.96 3.02 53.54
N ALA A 19 41.64 3.19 53.61
CA ALA A 19 40.97 4.41 53.17
C ALA A 19 41.49 5.60 54.02
N PRO A 20 41.86 6.73 53.40
CA PRO A 20 42.30 7.91 54.15
C PRO A 20 41.21 8.37 55.14
N PRO A 21 41.57 8.89 56.32
CA PRO A 21 40.60 9.33 57.32
C PRO A 21 39.68 10.42 56.74
N PRO A 22 38.40 10.46 57.14
CA PRO A 22 37.44 11.46 56.64
C PRO A 22 37.94 12.88 56.92
N PRO A 23 37.89 13.80 55.95
CA PRO A 23 38.37 15.17 56.12
C PRO A 23 37.56 15.91 57.18
N SER A 24 38.21 16.83 57.90
CA SER A 24 37.49 17.67 58.87
C SER A 24 36.62 18.70 58.13
N GLN A 25 35.54 19.16 58.78
CA GLN A 25 34.68 20.23 58.24
C GLN A 25 35.48 21.51 57.96
N GLU A 26 36.50 21.80 58.77
CA GLU A 26 37.38 22.96 58.62
C GLU A 26 38.20 22.87 57.32
N THR A 27 38.77 21.69 57.03
CA THR A 27 39.50 21.45 55.77
C THR A 27 38.60 21.60 54.54
N ILE A 28 37.36 21.11 54.60
CA ILE A 28 36.40 21.29 53.49
C ILE A 28 36.01 22.76 53.32
N ASN A 29 35.78 23.48 54.42
CA ASN A 29 35.45 24.91 54.37
C ASN A 29 36.62 25.76 53.80
N ASP A 30 37.86 25.41 54.11
CA ASP A 30 39.05 26.08 53.55
C ASP A 30 39.20 25.85 52.05
N LEU A 31 38.93 24.64 51.58
CA LEU A 31 38.90 24.32 50.15
C LEU A 31 37.77 25.06 49.43
N LEU A 32 36.55 25.09 50.01
CA LEU A 32 35.44 25.86 49.46
C LEU A 32 35.75 27.37 49.42
N ASN A 33 36.41 27.91 50.44
CA ASN A 33 36.88 29.28 50.44
C ASN A 33 37.92 29.52 49.34
N THR A 34 38.85 28.59 49.14
CA THR A 34 39.86 28.66 48.07
C THR A 34 39.20 28.67 46.69
N ILE A 35 38.19 27.82 46.47
CA ILE A 35 37.42 27.77 45.22
C ILE A 35 36.69 29.09 44.97
N PHE A 36 35.93 29.60 45.95
CA PHE A 36 35.09 30.79 45.77
C PHE A 36 35.84 32.12 45.80
N THR A 37 37.10 32.13 46.23
CA THR A 37 37.98 33.33 46.24
C THR A 37 39.06 33.30 45.16
N ALA A 38 39.10 32.23 44.35
CA ALA A 38 40.04 32.09 43.25
C ALA A 38 39.99 33.29 42.29
N LYS A 39 41.17 33.80 41.92
CA LYS A 39 41.31 34.97 41.03
C LYS A 39 41.32 34.59 39.54
N THR A 40 41.52 33.32 39.22
CA THR A 40 41.56 32.80 37.84
C THR A 40 40.71 31.55 37.74
N SER A 41 40.12 31.33 36.55
CA SER A 41 39.29 30.15 36.25
C SER A 41 40.06 28.84 36.44
N ALA A 42 41.33 28.80 35.99
CA ALA A 42 42.19 27.63 36.15
C ALA A 42 42.43 27.26 37.63
N ALA A 43 42.74 28.25 38.48
CA ALA A 43 42.93 28.00 39.91
C ALA A 43 41.63 27.55 40.61
N SER A 44 40.48 28.04 40.15
CA SER A 44 39.16 27.58 40.61
C SER A 44 38.94 26.11 40.25
N ILE A 45 39.18 25.74 38.98
CA ILE A 45 39.01 24.36 38.47
C ILE A 45 39.93 23.37 39.19
N ASP A 46 41.22 23.70 39.34
CA ASP A 46 42.19 22.84 40.02
C ASP A 46 41.79 22.59 41.48
N ALA A 47 41.32 23.63 42.17
CA ALA A 47 40.80 23.50 43.54
C ALA A 47 39.50 22.67 43.60
N CYS A 48 38.62 22.78 42.59
CA CYS A 48 37.41 21.97 42.48
C CYS A 48 37.74 20.48 42.32
N TYR A 49 38.72 20.13 41.46
CA TYR A 49 39.16 18.74 41.32
C TYR A 49 39.81 18.21 42.59
N GLY A 50 40.64 19.01 43.26
CA GLY A 50 41.23 18.65 44.55
C GLY A 50 40.17 18.33 45.61
N LEU A 51 39.12 19.15 45.71
CA LEU A 51 37.98 18.89 46.61
C LEU A 51 37.25 17.59 46.25
N CYS A 52 36.98 17.35 44.96
CA CYS A 52 36.30 16.12 44.51
C CYS A 52 37.11 14.85 44.83
N GLU A 53 38.42 14.85 44.59
CA GLU A 53 39.29 13.69 44.84
C GLU A 53 39.40 13.38 46.36
N ILE A 54 39.47 14.40 47.21
CA ILE A 54 39.48 14.22 48.68
C ILE A 54 38.18 13.58 49.17
N ILE A 55 37.02 14.02 48.65
CA ILE A 55 35.73 13.47 49.04
C ILE A 55 35.56 12.04 48.51
N LEU A 56 35.91 11.80 47.25
CA LEU A 56 35.78 10.48 46.62
C LEU A 56 36.68 9.43 47.25
N SER A 57 37.86 9.80 47.73
CA SER A 57 38.80 8.89 48.41
C SER A 57 38.43 8.60 49.86
N SER A 58 37.49 9.34 50.46
CA SER A 58 37.10 9.21 51.87
C SER A 58 35.62 8.84 52.03
N VAL A 59 34.72 9.83 52.04
CA VAL A 59 33.30 9.69 52.41
C VAL A 59 32.38 9.39 51.21
N GLY A 60 32.84 9.64 49.98
CA GLY A 60 32.05 9.46 48.76
C GLY A 60 30.87 10.43 48.64
N VAL A 61 29.81 10.02 47.93
CA VAL A 61 28.62 10.86 47.65
C VAL A 61 27.98 11.44 48.92
N ALA A 62 27.96 10.70 50.02
CA ALA A 62 27.37 11.16 51.29
C ALA A 62 28.00 12.47 51.77
N GLY A 63 29.30 12.65 51.53
CA GLY A 63 30.04 13.88 51.87
C GLY A 63 29.50 15.14 51.18
N LEU A 64 28.89 15.04 50.00
CA LEU A 64 28.32 16.21 49.31
C LEU A 64 27.19 16.87 50.12
N ASN A 65 26.41 16.05 50.83
CA ASN A 65 25.34 16.51 51.72
C ASN A 65 25.85 16.79 53.13
N GLU A 66 26.65 15.88 53.70
CA GLU A 66 27.14 15.99 55.08
C GLU A 66 27.99 17.25 55.30
N TYR A 67 28.84 17.61 54.35
CA TYR A 67 29.67 18.82 54.43
C TYR A 67 28.97 20.08 53.88
N GLY A 68 27.72 19.99 53.43
CA GLY A 68 26.94 21.14 52.94
C GLY A 68 27.35 21.70 51.57
N ILE A 69 28.05 20.92 50.76
CA ILE A 69 28.63 21.37 49.48
C ILE A 69 27.53 21.75 48.47
N ILE A 70 26.48 20.93 48.37
CA ILE A 70 25.34 21.20 47.47
C ILE A 70 24.65 22.53 47.82
N ALA A 71 24.49 22.82 49.12
CA ALA A 71 23.88 24.06 49.60
C ALA A 71 24.76 25.27 49.25
N GLU A 72 26.08 25.16 49.41
CA GLU A 72 27.00 26.23 49.03
C GLU A 72 27.09 26.45 47.52
N ILE A 73 27.02 25.39 46.69
CA ILE A 73 26.92 25.52 45.22
C ILE A 73 25.67 26.35 44.85
N LYS A 74 24.49 25.97 45.36
CA LYS A 74 23.22 26.66 45.09
C LYS A 74 23.26 28.13 45.56
N LYS A 75 23.81 28.38 46.75
CA LYS A 75 23.97 29.73 47.32
C LYS A 75 24.94 30.59 46.51
N ALA A 76 26.07 30.03 46.09
CA ALA A 76 27.06 30.73 45.27
C ALA A 76 26.55 31.02 43.85
N ALA A 77 25.76 30.13 43.26
CA ALA A 77 25.13 30.34 41.95
C ALA A 77 24.12 31.51 41.96
N ALA A 78 23.44 31.72 43.09
CA ALA A 78 22.48 32.81 43.27
C ALA A 78 23.10 34.15 43.69
N ASP A 79 24.43 34.25 43.82
CA ASP A 79 25.09 35.48 44.29
C ASP A 79 24.97 36.63 43.28
N LYS A 80 24.23 37.67 43.68
CA LYS A 80 24.00 38.87 42.86
C LYS A 80 25.22 39.80 42.77
N LYS A 81 26.22 39.67 43.65
CA LYS A 81 27.33 40.63 43.79
C LYS A 81 28.59 40.22 43.03
N SER A 82 28.94 38.93 43.01
CA SER A 82 30.20 38.45 42.43
C SER A 82 30.00 37.52 41.23
N GLY A 83 30.49 37.93 40.04
CA GLY A 83 30.51 37.07 38.85
C GLY A 83 31.49 35.90 38.96
N LEU A 84 32.67 36.14 39.56
CA LEU A 84 33.70 35.11 39.78
C LEU A 84 33.20 33.99 40.72
N ARG A 85 32.37 34.36 41.72
CA ARG A 85 31.77 33.37 42.64
C ARG A 85 30.74 32.51 41.93
N ARG A 86 29.94 33.09 41.03
CA ARG A 86 28.99 32.34 40.18
C ARG A 86 29.71 31.42 39.20
N GLU A 87 30.80 31.88 38.58
CA GLU A 87 31.66 31.05 37.72
C GLU A 87 32.24 29.86 38.50
N SER A 88 32.84 30.12 39.67
CA SER A 88 33.42 29.08 40.51
C SER A 88 32.39 28.06 41.01
N SER A 89 31.14 28.49 41.22
CA SER A 89 30.01 27.58 41.50
C SER A 89 29.73 26.63 40.34
N GLN A 90 29.72 27.13 39.09
CA GLN A 90 29.52 26.30 37.91
C GLN A 90 30.72 25.40 37.60
N ASN A 91 31.95 25.86 37.84
CA ASN A 91 33.16 25.04 37.75
C ASN A 91 33.13 23.89 38.75
N LEU A 92 32.74 24.16 40.01
CA LEU A 92 32.58 23.13 41.03
C LEU A 92 31.49 22.13 40.65
N LEU A 93 30.36 22.62 40.12
CA LEU A 93 29.29 21.76 39.64
C LEU A 93 29.75 20.85 38.48
N GLY A 94 30.48 21.39 37.51
CA GLY A 94 31.05 20.61 36.41
C GLY A 94 32.05 19.56 36.88
N ALA A 95 32.94 19.91 37.82
CA ALA A 95 33.88 18.97 38.42
C ALA A 95 33.18 17.84 39.19
N VAL A 96 32.08 18.13 39.89
CA VAL A 96 31.26 17.13 40.58
C VAL A 96 30.63 16.17 39.56
N PHE A 97 30.04 16.67 38.47
CA PHE A 97 29.49 15.81 37.41
C PHE A 97 30.57 14.92 36.77
N GLU A 98 31.75 15.48 36.46
CA GLU A 98 32.82 14.74 35.79
C GLU A 98 33.44 13.64 36.67
N ARG A 99 33.58 13.89 37.99
CA ARG A 99 34.32 12.99 38.89
C ARG A 99 33.46 11.99 39.64
N PHE A 100 32.25 12.36 40.06
CA PHE A 100 31.40 11.49 40.88
C PHE A 100 30.64 10.46 40.05
N LEU A 101 30.10 10.84 38.88
CA LEU A 101 29.27 9.97 38.05
C LEU A 101 30.00 8.67 37.63
N PRO A 102 31.26 8.68 37.14
CA PRO A 102 31.94 7.45 36.71
C PRO A 102 32.36 6.53 37.87
N ARG A 103 32.65 7.09 39.05
CA ARG A 103 33.23 6.33 40.17
C ARG A 103 32.18 5.78 41.14
N GLN A 104 31.07 6.50 41.31
CA GLN A 104 29.97 6.12 42.21
C GLN A 104 28.62 6.40 41.52
N PRO A 105 28.04 5.42 40.79
CA PRO A 105 26.78 5.60 40.05
C PRO A 105 25.61 6.10 40.90
N VAL A 106 25.58 5.77 42.20
CA VAL A 106 24.60 6.30 43.18
C VAL A 106 24.59 7.83 43.25
N SER A 107 25.68 8.50 42.85
CA SER A 107 25.73 9.96 42.78
C SER A 107 24.70 10.56 41.83
N GLU A 108 24.25 9.80 40.82
CA GLU A 108 23.17 10.21 39.90
C GLU A 108 21.91 10.61 40.66
N VAL A 109 21.53 9.85 41.70
CA VAL A 109 20.33 10.11 42.50
C VAL A 109 20.43 11.46 43.23
N VAL A 110 21.59 11.74 43.82
CA VAL A 110 21.84 13.00 44.55
C VAL A 110 21.92 14.19 43.61
N LEU A 111 22.56 14.02 42.46
CA LEU A 111 22.86 15.12 41.55
C LEU A 111 21.67 15.47 40.64
N LEU A 112 20.84 14.49 40.26
CA LEU A 112 19.72 14.66 39.34
C LEU A 112 18.37 14.80 40.04
N LEU A 113 18.13 14.08 41.16
CA LEU A 113 16.79 13.95 41.74
C LEU A 113 16.62 14.67 43.11
N GLN A 114 17.68 14.75 43.93
CA GLN A 114 17.58 15.33 45.27
C GLN A 114 17.41 16.87 45.24
N ASP A 115 16.45 17.41 46.00
CA ASP A 115 16.15 18.85 46.13
C ASP A 115 15.98 19.59 44.79
N GLY A 116 15.26 19.00 43.83
CA GLY A 116 15.03 19.56 42.50
C GLY A 116 16.23 19.46 41.54
N GLY A 117 17.24 18.66 41.93
CA GLY A 117 18.47 18.42 41.17
C GLY A 117 19.40 19.63 41.08
N LEU A 118 20.62 19.39 40.59
CA LEU A 118 21.59 20.46 40.28
C LEU A 118 21.56 20.88 38.80
N VAL A 119 20.90 20.10 37.94
CA VAL A 119 20.73 20.41 36.51
C VAL A 119 19.98 21.73 36.32
N GLY A 120 18.91 21.98 37.09
CA GLY A 120 18.17 23.24 37.05
C GLY A 120 19.02 24.47 37.39
N CYS A 121 19.99 24.31 38.30
CA CYS A 121 20.94 25.36 38.67
C CYS A 121 21.88 25.72 37.50
N ALA A 122 22.36 24.72 36.77
CA ALA A 122 23.19 24.95 35.58
C ALA A 122 22.39 25.57 34.43
N LEU A 123 21.16 25.09 34.21
CA LEU A 123 20.24 25.66 33.21
C LEU A 123 19.93 27.14 33.49
N ASP A 124 19.70 27.49 34.76
CA ASP A 124 19.50 28.88 35.16
C ASP A 124 20.76 29.74 34.96
N ALA A 125 21.96 29.16 35.10
CA ALA A 125 23.23 29.85 34.86
C ALA A 125 23.49 30.14 33.37
N LEU A 126 22.86 29.43 32.43
CA LEU A 126 22.92 29.76 30.99
C LEU A 126 22.32 31.14 30.66
N SER A 127 21.49 31.67 31.54
CA SER A 127 20.91 33.01 31.44
C SER A 127 21.78 34.14 32.03
N ASP A 128 22.95 33.82 32.58
CA ASP A 128 23.82 34.81 33.22
C ASP A 128 24.33 35.85 32.22
N LYS A 129 24.61 37.06 32.71
CA LYS A 129 25.20 38.13 31.89
C LYS A 129 26.67 37.87 31.57
N GLY A 130 27.39 37.15 32.43
CA GLY A 130 28.79 36.81 32.25
C GLY A 130 28.97 35.66 31.26
N ALA A 131 29.76 35.87 30.21
CA ALA A 131 30.07 34.81 29.23
C ALA A 131 30.76 33.60 29.88
N VAL A 132 31.71 33.84 30.78
CA VAL A 132 32.47 32.77 31.45
C VAL A 132 31.59 31.88 32.34
N VAL A 133 30.58 32.46 33.00
CA VAL A 133 29.60 31.70 33.80
C VAL A 133 28.75 30.80 32.90
N ARG A 134 28.32 31.30 31.73
CA ARG A 134 27.55 30.52 30.76
C ARG A 134 28.37 29.38 30.17
N GLU A 135 29.64 29.63 29.85
CA GLU A 135 30.57 28.61 29.33
C GLU A 135 30.82 27.51 30.37
N ALA A 136 31.05 27.88 31.64
CA ALA A 136 31.20 26.91 32.74
C ALA A 136 29.93 26.07 32.98
N ALA A 137 28.75 26.69 32.94
CA ALA A 137 27.48 25.99 33.05
C ALA A 137 27.24 25.01 31.89
N GLN A 138 27.54 25.44 30.65
CA GLN A 138 27.44 24.60 29.46
C GLN A 138 28.39 23.40 29.53
N TYR A 139 29.63 23.61 29.99
CA TYR A 139 30.61 22.54 30.21
C TYR A 139 30.07 21.50 31.21
N GLY A 140 29.53 21.93 32.35
CA GLY A 140 28.97 21.03 33.36
C GLY A 140 27.81 20.18 32.81
N LEU A 141 26.91 20.79 32.04
CA LEU A 141 25.80 20.08 31.39
C LEU A 141 26.28 19.06 30.34
N ASP A 142 27.28 19.42 29.54
CA ASP A 142 27.84 18.53 28.52
C ASP A 142 28.63 17.37 29.15
N ALA A 143 29.36 17.62 30.24
CA ALA A 143 30.05 16.60 31.02
C ALA A 143 29.07 15.59 31.63
N ALA A 144 27.98 16.07 32.26
CA ALA A 144 26.93 15.21 32.80
C ALA A 144 26.31 14.34 31.69
N PHE A 145 25.93 14.94 30.55
CA PHE A 145 25.32 14.22 29.43
C PHE A 145 26.26 13.16 28.82
N GLY A 146 27.55 13.45 28.72
CA GLY A 146 28.54 12.54 28.14
C GLY A 146 28.78 11.28 28.97
N ILE A 147 28.62 11.36 30.30
CA ILE A 147 28.93 10.26 31.23
C ILE A 147 27.70 9.39 31.54
N LEU A 148 26.50 9.98 31.55
CA LEU A 148 25.29 9.25 31.93
C LEU A 148 24.98 8.09 30.96
N SER A 149 24.61 6.96 31.56
CA SER A 149 24.10 5.78 30.85
C SER A 149 22.75 6.05 30.18
N PRO A 150 22.36 5.29 29.13
CA PRO A 150 21.06 5.42 28.47
C PRO A 150 19.86 5.47 29.43
N GLU A 151 19.83 4.58 30.41
CA GLU A 151 18.76 4.48 31.38
C GLU A 151 18.81 5.64 32.38
N ALA A 152 20.00 6.07 32.79
CA ALA A 152 20.15 7.22 33.67
C ALA A 152 19.72 8.54 33.01
N LEU A 153 19.92 8.66 31.69
CA LEU A 153 19.37 9.76 30.91
C LEU A 153 17.84 9.78 30.97
N VAL A 154 17.17 8.63 30.88
CA VAL A 154 15.69 8.55 30.86
C VAL A 154 15.07 8.55 32.27
N ALA A 155 15.67 7.88 33.25
CA ALA A 155 15.15 7.78 34.62
C ALA A 155 15.54 8.99 35.48
N GLY A 156 16.63 9.69 35.16
CA GLY A 156 17.18 10.79 35.96
C GLY A 156 17.11 12.15 35.25
N LEU A 157 17.82 12.28 34.13
CA LEU A 157 17.94 13.56 33.44
C LEU A 157 16.59 14.01 32.83
N LEU A 158 15.85 13.11 32.20
CA LEU A 158 14.60 13.42 31.52
C LEU A 158 13.52 13.98 32.48
N PRO A 159 13.25 13.39 33.67
CA PRO A 159 12.38 14.00 34.67
C PRO A 159 12.82 15.41 35.08
N ALA A 160 14.13 15.62 35.31
CA ALA A 160 14.66 16.93 35.68
C ALA A 160 14.44 17.99 34.58
N LEU A 161 14.64 17.62 33.31
CA LEU A 161 14.35 18.49 32.17
C LEU A 161 12.85 18.77 32.03
N THR A 162 12.02 17.74 32.21
CA THR A 162 10.56 17.81 32.12
C THR A 162 9.98 18.75 33.19
N GLU A 163 10.47 18.64 34.43
CA GLU A 163 10.09 19.52 35.53
C GLU A 163 10.52 20.96 35.24
N TYR A 164 11.74 21.17 34.72
CA TYR A 164 12.24 22.50 34.36
C TYR A 164 11.41 23.15 33.25
N LEU A 165 11.10 22.41 32.18
CA LEU A 165 10.31 22.88 31.03
C LEU A 165 8.84 23.14 31.39
N SER A 166 8.31 22.48 32.43
CA SER A 166 6.93 22.68 32.90
C SER A 166 6.75 23.95 33.74
N LYS A 167 7.83 24.66 34.10
CA LYS A 167 7.75 25.89 34.91
C LYS A 167 7.21 27.06 34.08
N LYS A 168 6.10 27.66 34.55
CA LYS A 168 5.46 28.83 33.91
C LYS A 168 6.35 30.08 33.83
N THR A 169 7.37 30.20 34.69
CA THR A 169 8.24 31.38 34.79
C THR A 169 9.73 31.02 34.66
N GLY A 170 10.08 30.22 33.65
CA GLY A 170 11.47 29.90 33.30
C GLY A 170 12.16 31.04 32.53
N LYS A 171 13.49 31.10 32.60
CA LYS A 171 14.28 32.01 31.76
C LYS A 171 14.47 31.39 30.39
N TRP A 172 14.16 32.13 29.31
CA TRP A 172 14.14 31.58 27.96
C TRP A 172 15.47 30.93 27.52
N GLN A 173 16.63 31.42 27.97
CA GLN A 173 17.93 30.79 27.67
C GLN A 173 18.08 29.41 28.31
N GLY A 174 17.60 29.25 29.55
CA GLY A 174 17.59 27.97 30.24
C GLY A 174 16.61 27.00 29.57
N THR A 175 15.44 27.49 29.13
CA THR A 175 14.47 26.70 28.35
C THR A 175 15.07 26.21 27.03
N VAL A 176 15.78 27.07 26.29
CA VAL A 176 16.52 26.67 25.07
C VAL A 176 17.59 25.62 25.40
N GLY A 177 18.32 25.78 26.51
CA GLY A 177 19.30 24.81 26.98
C GLY A 177 18.68 23.44 27.30
N ALA A 178 17.53 23.42 27.97
CA ALA A 178 16.80 22.20 28.29
C ALA A 178 16.29 21.49 27.03
N TYR A 179 15.73 22.22 26.05
CA TYR A 179 15.35 21.64 24.76
C TYR A 179 16.56 21.11 23.98
N LYS A 180 17.71 21.79 24.01
CA LYS A 180 18.95 21.27 23.39
C LYS A 180 19.42 19.96 24.02
N LEU A 181 19.32 19.80 25.34
CA LEU A 181 19.67 18.54 25.99
C LEU A 181 18.68 17.43 25.60
N LEU A 182 17.37 17.75 25.56
CA LEU A 182 16.35 16.81 25.10
C LEU A 182 16.57 16.39 23.64
N GLN A 183 16.98 17.33 22.79
CA GLN A 183 17.38 17.06 21.42
C GLN A 183 18.61 16.13 21.35
N LYS A 184 19.67 16.44 22.10
CA LYS A 184 20.88 15.60 22.16
C LYS A 184 20.55 14.18 22.63
N MET A 185 19.62 14.01 23.57
CA MET A 185 19.15 12.69 24.01
C MET A 185 18.52 11.91 22.84
N ALA A 186 17.65 12.56 22.07
CA ALA A 186 17.01 11.94 20.91
C ALA A 186 18.03 11.60 19.80
N ASP A 187 18.96 12.52 19.51
CA ASP A 187 20.00 12.33 18.50
C ASP A 187 20.98 11.20 18.89
N LYS A 188 21.29 11.04 20.19
CA LYS A 188 22.13 9.95 20.71
C LYS A 188 21.48 8.58 20.50
N ALA A 189 20.15 8.51 20.44
CA ALA A 189 19.39 7.28 20.23
C ALA A 189 19.23 6.88 18.75
N GLN A 190 19.67 7.71 17.80
CA GLN A 190 19.56 7.41 16.37
C GLN A 190 20.55 6.32 15.94
N ILE A 191 20.08 5.43 15.06
CA ILE A 191 20.86 4.33 14.48
C ILE A 191 21.98 4.91 13.59
N SER A 192 23.22 4.50 13.83
CA SER A 192 24.37 4.85 12.99
C SER A 192 24.95 3.59 12.35
N ILE A 193 25.04 3.59 11.02
CA ILE A 193 25.65 2.50 10.24
C ILE A 193 27.16 2.46 10.54
N GLY A 194 27.69 1.31 10.98
CA GLY A 194 29.13 1.08 11.19
C GLY A 194 29.64 1.11 12.64
N GLY A 195 28.76 1.10 13.65
CA GLY A 195 29.14 0.99 15.07
C GLY A 195 29.44 -0.44 15.54
N THR A 196 30.04 -0.57 16.73
CA THR A 196 30.22 -1.88 17.38
C THR A 196 28.86 -2.46 17.83
N LYS A 197 28.77 -3.79 18.01
CA LYS A 197 27.53 -4.45 18.48
C LYS A 197 27.04 -3.91 19.83
N GLU A 198 27.97 -3.52 20.71
CA GLU A 198 27.67 -2.98 22.03
C GLU A 198 27.09 -1.55 21.94
N GLU A 199 27.66 -0.69 21.10
CA GLU A 199 27.14 0.67 20.85
C GLU A 199 25.76 0.65 20.19
N ALA A 200 25.51 -0.29 19.28
CA ALA A 200 24.20 -0.46 18.66
C ALA A 200 23.13 -0.81 19.72
N LEU A 201 23.46 -1.73 20.63
CA LEU A 201 22.57 -2.16 21.71
C LEU A 201 22.24 -1.01 22.68
N GLU A 202 23.22 -0.20 23.07
CA GLU A 202 22.98 0.94 23.97
C GLU A 202 22.07 2.02 23.34
N LYS A 203 22.19 2.22 22.03
CA LYS A 203 21.34 3.16 21.29
C LYS A 203 19.91 2.65 21.17
N ASP A 204 19.73 1.36 20.87
CA ASP A 204 18.41 0.74 20.80
C ASP A 204 17.68 0.86 22.14
N ILE A 205 18.37 0.62 23.25
CA ILE A 205 17.81 0.77 24.60
C ILE A 205 17.38 2.21 24.86
N LEU A 206 18.23 3.19 24.53
CA LEU A 206 17.89 4.60 24.69
C LEU A 206 16.65 4.95 23.85
N ARG A 207 16.57 4.44 22.62
CA ARG A 207 15.43 4.67 21.72
C ARG A 207 14.14 4.12 22.30
N GLU A 208 14.13 2.87 22.74
CA GLU A 208 12.93 2.23 23.33
C GLU A 208 12.49 2.92 24.62
N ALA A 209 13.42 3.18 25.54
CA ALA A 209 13.15 3.80 26.82
C ALA A 209 12.65 5.25 26.67
N MET A 210 13.25 6.03 25.77
CA MET A 210 12.81 7.39 25.47
C MET A 210 11.51 7.41 24.68
N GLY A 211 11.32 6.46 23.76
CA GLY A 211 10.09 6.21 23.02
C GLY A 211 8.90 6.04 23.96
N ALA A 212 9.05 5.23 25.02
CA ALA A 212 8.04 5.02 26.07
C ALA A 212 7.51 6.32 26.69
N LYS A 213 8.36 7.35 26.79
CA LYS A 213 8.06 8.63 27.43
C LYS A 213 7.56 9.69 26.46
N LEU A 214 7.56 9.44 25.14
CA LEU A 214 7.12 10.40 24.13
C LEU A 214 5.70 10.92 24.37
N ALA A 215 4.80 10.08 24.89
CA ALA A 215 3.43 10.48 25.19
C ALA A 215 3.32 11.67 26.16
N GLY A 216 4.24 11.77 27.13
CA GLY A 216 4.34 12.91 28.04
C GLY A 216 5.16 14.06 27.47
N LEU A 217 6.14 13.77 26.61
CA LEU A 217 7.06 14.77 26.06
C LEU A 217 6.45 15.59 24.92
N ILE A 218 5.67 14.97 24.03
CA ILE A 218 5.08 15.63 22.86
C ILE A 218 4.30 16.90 23.27
N PRO A 219 3.36 16.86 24.24
CA PRO A 219 2.65 18.07 24.65
C PRO A 219 3.54 19.16 25.24
N ILE A 220 4.64 18.78 25.90
CA ILE A 220 5.58 19.73 26.52
C ILE A 220 6.36 20.47 25.43
N VAL A 221 6.85 19.74 24.42
CA VAL A 221 7.57 20.35 23.30
C VAL A 221 6.62 21.13 22.38
N GLU A 222 5.39 20.65 22.16
CA GLU A 222 4.34 21.36 21.41
C GLU A 222 4.02 22.72 22.07
N ASN A 223 3.91 22.78 23.40
CA ASN A 223 3.75 24.06 24.10
C ASN A 223 4.93 25.03 23.84
N GLY A 224 6.15 24.51 23.73
CA GLY A 224 7.33 25.29 23.36
C GLY A 224 7.30 25.83 21.93
N MET A 225 6.65 25.12 21.00
CA MET A 225 6.46 25.57 19.61
C MET A 225 5.47 26.74 19.50
N HIS A 226 4.76 27.07 20.58
CA HIS A 226 3.85 28.21 20.66
C HIS A 226 4.35 29.31 21.61
N ASP A 227 5.63 29.25 22.02
CA ASP A 227 6.23 30.28 22.85
C ASP A 227 6.36 31.61 22.07
N LEU A 228 6.12 32.74 22.75
CA LEU A 228 6.22 34.07 22.16
C LEU A 228 7.67 34.44 21.79
N LYS A 229 8.67 33.75 22.36
CA LYS A 229 10.08 33.97 22.09
C LYS A 229 10.55 33.08 20.95
N ALA A 230 10.84 33.70 19.80
CA ALA A 230 11.25 33.01 18.57
C ALA A 230 12.43 32.03 18.73
N GLU A 231 13.38 32.30 19.64
CA GLU A 231 14.50 31.39 19.91
C GLU A 231 14.06 30.11 20.62
N VAL A 232 13.05 30.18 21.50
CA VAL A 232 12.46 29.01 22.17
C VAL A 232 11.65 28.21 21.17
N GLU A 233 10.80 28.88 20.39
CA GLU A 233 10.00 28.27 19.31
C GLU A 233 10.88 27.45 18.36
N LYS A 234 11.92 28.09 17.78
CA LYS A 234 12.83 27.43 16.82
C LYS A 234 13.52 26.20 17.42
N GLN A 235 13.96 26.30 18.67
CA GLN A 235 14.61 25.17 19.34
C GLN A 235 13.61 24.06 19.67
N ALA A 236 12.37 24.38 20.05
CA ALA A 236 11.31 23.40 20.29
C ALA A 236 10.95 22.64 19.01
N VAL A 237 10.83 23.33 17.87
CA VAL A 237 10.61 22.69 16.56
C VAL A 237 11.75 21.73 16.20
N HIS A 238 13.01 22.13 16.40
CA HIS A 238 14.15 21.25 16.13
C HIS A 238 14.18 20.02 17.06
N THR A 239 13.81 20.23 18.31
CA THR A 239 13.67 19.15 19.31
C THR A 239 12.55 18.20 18.93
N MET A 240 11.39 18.69 18.46
CA MET A 240 10.28 17.86 17.98
C MET A 240 10.68 17.01 16.77
N ASN A 241 11.41 17.58 15.80
CA ASN A 241 11.96 16.81 14.68
C ASN A 241 12.87 15.67 15.17
N SER A 242 13.70 15.93 16.17
CA SER A 242 14.62 14.90 16.71
C SER A 242 13.85 13.84 17.51
N LEU A 243 12.87 14.22 18.34
CA LEU A 243 12.02 13.29 19.08
C LEU A 243 11.21 12.39 18.17
N THR A 244 10.72 12.91 17.05
CA THR A 244 9.96 12.12 16.08
C THR A 244 10.82 11.12 15.30
N THR A 245 12.16 11.26 15.28
CA THR A 245 13.06 10.21 14.75
C THR A 245 13.09 8.95 15.62
N LEU A 246 12.66 9.04 16.88
CA LEU A 246 12.53 7.89 17.77
C LEU A 246 11.31 7.03 17.44
N LEU A 247 10.39 7.54 16.61
CA LEU A 247 9.22 6.80 16.16
C LEU A 247 9.64 5.77 15.12
N SER A 248 9.75 4.51 15.56
CA SER A 248 10.01 3.36 14.70
C SER A 248 8.74 2.94 13.96
N ASN A 249 8.25 3.79 13.06
CA ASN A 249 7.06 3.48 12.25
C ASN A 249 7.18 4.07 10.85
N ASP A 250 7.48 3.19 9.89
CA ASP A 250 7.68 3.56 8.49
C ASP A 250 6.41 4.05 7.79
N ASP A 251 5.22 3.74 8.31
CA ASP A 251 3.96 4.22 7.73
C ASP A 251 3.77 5.72 7.98
N VAL A 252 4.12 6.17 9.19
CA VAL A 252 3.96 7.55 9.63
C VAL A 252 5.18 8.41 9.26
N ALA A 253 6.37 7.81 9.17
CA ALA A 253 7.62 8.53 8.92
C ALA A 253 7.57 9.53 7.74
N PRO A 254 7.03 9.19 6.55
CA PRO A 254 6.92 10.13 5.43
C PRO A 254 5.99 11.32 5.69
N ARG A 255 5.11 11.22 6.69
CA ARG A 255 4.12 12.23 7.04
C ARG A 255 4.55 13.10 8.23
N ILE A 256 5.56 12.70 8.99
CA ILE A 256 6.06 13.43 10.16
C ILE A 256 6.30 14.93 9.87
N PRO A 257 6.98 15.34 8.78
CA PRO A 257 7.21 16.76 8.51
C PRO A 257 5.91 17.57 8.38
N LEU A 258 4.88 16.99 7.74
CA LEU A 258 3.56 17.61 7.60
C LEU A 258 2.81 17.67 8.93
N LEU A 259 2.95 16.65 9.78
CA LEU A 259 2.35 16.63 11.12
C LEU A 259 2.97 17.71 12.02
N ILE A 260 4.30 17.86 11.99
CA ILE A 260 5.01 18.90 12.75
C ILE A 260 4.62 20.30 12.25
N ASP A 261 4.54 20.51 10.93
CA ASP A 261 4.06 21.79 10.38
C ASP A 261 2.61 22.10 10.83
N THR A 262 1.77 21.08 10.91
CA THR A 262 0.39 21.22 11.40
C THR A 262 0.32 21.52 12.90
N MET A 263 1.26 21.01 13.70
CA MET A 263 1.42 21.38 15.12
C MET A 263 1.88 22.83 15.25
N GLN A 264 2.89 23.26 14.49
CA GLN A 264 3.41 24.63 14.54
C GLN A 264 2.35 25.65 14.09
N HIS A 265 1.59 25.32 13.04
CA HIS A 265 0.61 26.21 12.42
C HIS A 265 -0.81 25.59 12.46
N PRO A 266 -1.47 25.58 13.63
CA PRO A 266 -2.79 24.95 13.78
C PRO A 266 -3.86 25.75 13.03
N SER A 267 -4.35 25.20 11.91
CA SER A 267 -5.46 25.77 11.13
C SER A 267 -6.37 24.65 10.61
N SER A 268 -7.61 24.97 10.24
CA SER A 268 -8.51 23.97 9.64
C SER A 268 -7.98 23.40 8.32
N GLN A 269 -7.23 24.20 7.55
CA GLN A 269 -6.66 23.76 6.27
C GLN A 269 -5.45 22.83 6.45
N THR A 270 -4.54 23.16 7.38
CA THR A 270 -3.39 22.31 7.70
C THR A 270 -3.85 20.98 8.31
N LEU A 271 -4.84 21.02 9.21
CA LEU A 271 -5.47 19.81 9.74
C LEU A 271 -6.10 18.94 8.65
N GLN A 272 -6.86 19.54 7.71
CA GLN A 272 -7.45 18.80 6.61
C GLN A 272 -6.38 18.13 5.71
N LYS A 273 -5.29 18.83 5.42
CA LYS A 273 -4.17 18.27 4.65
C LYS A 273 -3.50 17.10 5.39
N ALA A 274 -3.29 17.24 6.70
CA ALA A 274 -2.72 16.18 7.53
C ALA A 274 -3.63 14.94 7.56
N ILE A 275 -4.93 15.11 7.83
CA ILE A 275 -5.91 14.00 7.83
C ILE A 275 -5.99 13.33 6.46
N HIS A 276 -6.04 14.11 5.38
CA HIS A 276 -6.08 13.55 4.04
C HIS A 276 -4.82 12.73 3.71
N ALA A 277 -3.64 13.26 4.06
CA ALA A 277 -2.38 12.55 3.86
C ALA A 277 -2.28 11.26 4.70
N LEU A 278 -2.79 11.29 5.95
CA LEU A 278 -2.88 10.11 6.82
C LEU A 278 -3.89 9.09 6.32
N SER A 279 -5.00 9.52 5.71
CA SER A 279 -6.00 8.62 5.12
C SER A 279 -5.46 7.90 3.88
N GLN A 280 -4.52 8.50 3.17
CA GLN A 280 -3.79 7.88 2.07
C GLN A 280 -2.62 7.02 2.55
N THR A 281 -2.17 7.21 3.78
CA THR A 281 -1.17 6.35 4.41
C THR A 281 -1.80 5.00 4.67
N THR A 282 -1.02 3.96 4.38
CA THR A 282 -1.43 2.62 4.75
C THR A 282 -0.74 2.23 6.03
N PHE A 283 -1.52 1.97 7.07
CA PHE A 283 -0.98 1.48 8.32
C PHE A 283 -0.78 -0.03 8.21
N VAL A 284 0.45 -0.44 8.47
CA VAL A 284 1.02 -1.76 8.29
C VAL A 284 1.67 -2.20 9.59
N ALA A 285 2.57 -1.34 10.09
CA ALA A 285 3.38 -1.57 11.26
C ALA A 285 2.50 -1.55 12.52
N ILE A 286 2.99 -2.22 13.56
CA ILE A 286 2.33 -2.21 14.86
C ILE A 286 2.23 -0.77 15.33
N VAL A 287 1.02 -0.37 15.69
CA VAL A 287 0.77 0.96 16.20
C VAL A 287 1.11 0.95 17.68
N THR A 288 2.30 1.44 18.00
CA THR A 288 2.81 1.53 19.36
C THR A 288 2.31 2.79 20.06
N SER A 289 2.35 2.79 21.40
CA SER A 289 2.02 3.96 22.25
C SER A 289 2.60 5.31 21.76
N PRO A 290 3.88 5.41 21.32
CA PRO A 290 4.44 6.68 20.81
C PRO A 290 3.75 7.21 19.56
N VAL A 291 3.38 6.31 18.63
CA VAL A 291 2.67 6.68 17.39
C VAL A 291 1.27 7.18 17.72
N LEU A 292 0.56 6.50 18.63
CA LEU A 292 -0.75 6.93 19.12
C LEU A 292 -0.67 8.30 19.80
N ALA A 293 0.37 8.55 20.60
CA ALA A 293 0.55 9.84 21.25
C ALA A 293 0.72 10.99 20.26
N LEU A 294 1.42 10.76 19.13
CA LEU A 294 1.57 11.76 18.08
C LEU A 294 0.24 12.00 17.33
N LEU A 295 -0.49 10.93 16.98
CA LEU A 295 -1.67 11.03 16.11
C LEU A 295 -2.95 11.44 16.84
N THR A 296 -3.12 11.01 18.09
CA THR A 296 -4.36 11.23 18.88
C THR A 296 -4.80 12.70 18.93
N PRO A 297 -3.92 13.69 19.17
CA PRO A 297 -4.32 15.10 19.22
C PRO A 297 -4.95 15.61 17.91
N PHE A 298 -4.48 15.16 16.75
CA PHE A 298 -5.04 15.55 15.46
C PHE A 298 -6.41 14.92 15.22
N LEU A 299 -6.54 13.63 15.53
CA LEU A 299 -7.80 12.89 15.38
C LEU A 299 -8.87 13.48 16.30
N GLU A 300 -8.52 13.75 17.56
CA GLU A 300 -9.41 14.39 18.53
C GLU A 300 -9.88 15.77 18.05
N ARG A 301 -8.95 16.62 17.58
CA ARG A 301 -9.26 17.95 17.05
C ARG A 301 -10.20 17.87 15.84
N SER A 302 -10.02 16.87 14.97
CA SER A 302 -10.88 16.67 13.80
C SER A 302 -12.27 16.15 14.17
N LEU A 303 -12.39 15.21 15.11
CA LEU A 303 -13.67 14.61 15.54
C LEU A 303 -14.54 15.61 16.32
N ASN A 304 -13.92 16.38 17.20
CA ASN A 304 -14.64 17.25 18.13
C ASN A 304 -15.09 18.57 17.50
N ASN A 305 -14.39 19.06 16.47
CA ASN A 305 -14.74 20.32 15.80
C ASN A 305 -16.05 20.19 14.96
N PRO A 306 -17.10 20.99 15.25
CA PRO A 306 -18.37 20.91 14.52
C PRO A 306 -18.30 21.43 13.08
N THR A 307 -17.26 22.20 12.72
CA THR A 307 -17.07 22.76 11.36
C THR A 307 -16.30 21.84 10.41
N THR A 308 -15.86 20.68 10.88
CA THR A 308 -15.13 19.71 10.05
C THR A 308 -16.02 19.20 8.91
N ALA A 309 -15.52 19.23 7.67
CA ALA A 309 -16.24 18.72 6.51
C ALA A 309 -16.54 17.22 6.65
N GLN A 310 -17.67 16.75 6.09
CA GLN A 310 -18.10 15.35 6.24
C GLN A 310 -17.08 14.35 5.67
N GLU A 311 -16.41 14.69 4.56
CA GLU A 311 -15.34 13.86 3.99
C GLU A 311 -14.14 13.74 4.94
N VAL A 312 -13.78 14.82 5.65
CA VAL A 312 -12.69 14.80 6.63
C VAL A 312 -13.09 13.98 7.86
N LEU A 313 -14.34 14.08 8.32
CA LEU A 313 -14.85 13.21 9.39
C LEU A 313 -14.81 11.74 8.98
N ARG A 314 -15.24 11.41 7.75
CA ARG A 314 -15.15 10.06 7.19
C ARG A 314 -13.72 9.54 7.25
N GLN A 315 -12.76 10.29 6.71
CA GLN A 315 -11.35 9.96 6.71
C GLN A 315 -10.79 9.77 8.12
N THR A 316 -11.10 10.68 9.04
CA THR A 316 -10.66 10.59 10.44
C THR A 316 -11.19 9.32 11.12
N VAL A 317 -12.46 8.96 10.92
CA VAL A 317 -13.03 7.73 11.50
C VAL A 317 -12.38 6.48 10.88
N VAL A 318 -12.15 6.47 9.57
CA VAL A 318 -11.44 5.36 8.89
C VAL A 318 -10.02 5.20 9.44
N ILE A 319 -9.30 6.30 9.66
CA ILE A 319 -7.97 6.29 10.28
C ILE A 319 -8.05 5.70 11.69
N VAL A 320 -8.99 6.15 12.52
CA VAL A 320 -9.19 5.62 13.88
C VAL A 320 -9.47 4.11 13.85
N GLU A 321 -10.36 3.66 12.96
CA GLU A 321 -10.67 2.23 12.80
C GLU A 321 -9.42 1.43 12.42
N ASN A 322 -8.66 1.89 11.42
CA ASN A 322 -7.47 1.20 10.93
C ASN A 322 -6.34 1.17 11.96
N LEU A 323 -6.09 2.29 12.65
CA LEU A 323 -5.11 2.35 13.74
C LEU A 323 -5.48 1.38 14.85
N THR A 324 -6.76 1.33 15.23
CA THR A 324 -7.22 0.49 16.34
C THR A 324 -7.09 -1.01 16.03
N LYS A 325 -7.23 -1.41 14.76
CA LYS A 325 -7.00 -2.81 14.33
C LYS A 325 -5.54 -3.26 14.49
N LEU A 326 -4.61 -2.31 14.55
CA LEU A 326 -3.16 -2.55 14.62
C LEU A 326 -2.59 -2.37 16.04
N VAL A 327 -3.45 -2.07 17.02
CA VAL A 327 -3.08 -2.07 18.44
C VAL A 327 -3.27 -3.48 18.97
N HIS A 328 -2.16 -4.18 19.24
CA HIS A 328 -2.19 -5.55 19.72
C HIS A 328 -2.16 -5.66 21.25
N ASP A 329 -1.56 -4.68 21.92
CA ASP A 329 -1.51 -4.61 23.38
C ASP A 329 -2.78 -3.89 23.90
N PRO A 330 -3.67 -4.59 24.64
CA PRO A 330 -4.85 -3.97 25.24
C PRO A 330 -4.52 -2.80 26.18
N ILE A 331 -3.32 -2.80 26.79
CA ILE A 331 -2.87 -1.72 27.69
C ILE A 331 -2.68 -0.42 26.92
N GLU A 332 -2.08 -0.50 25.73
CA GLU A 332 -1.88 0.67 24.86
C GLU A 332 -3.22 1.20 24.35
N ALA A 333 -4.11 0.31 23.93
CA ALA A 333 -5.47 0.65 23.53
C ALA A 333 -6.22 1.40 24.65
N ARG A 334 -6.16 0.91 25.89
CA ARG A 334 -6.83 1.54 27.05
C ARG A 334 -6.26 2.91 27.43
N THR A 335 -5.02 3.21 27.05
CA THR A 335 -4.39 4.51 27.37
C THR A 335 -4.90 5.63 26.48
N PHE A 336 -5.16 5.34 25.19
CA PHE A 336 -5.47 6.37 24.18
C PHE A 336 -6.90 6.29 23.62
N LEU A 337 -7.46 5.10 23.41
CA LEU A 337 -8.80 4.95 22.81
C LEU A 337 -9.91 5.65 23.63
N PRO A 338 -9.92 5.65 24.98
CA PRO A 338 -10.92 6.37 25.75
C PRO A 338 -10.99 7.88 25.46
N LYS A 339 -9.90 8.49 24.97
CA LYS A 339 -9.90 9.91 24.55
C LYS A 339 -10.61 10.13 23.22
N LEU A 340 -10.60 9.14 22.34
CA LEU A 340 -11.21 9.22 21.00
C LEU A 340 -12.68 8.77 20.98
N ILE A 341 -13.09 7.87 21.88
CA ILE A 341 -14.46 7.32 21.95
C ILE A 341 -15.54 8.42 21.97
N PRO A 342 -15.45 9.48 22.80
CA PRO A 342 -16.48 10.53 22.80
C PRO A 342 -16.62 11.23 21.45
N GLY A 343 -15.49 11.43 20.75
CA GLY A 343 -15.45 12.03 19.42
C GLY A 343 -16.11 11.13 18.37
N VAL A 344 -15.76 9.84 18.33
CA VAL A 344 -16.34 8.87 17.39
C VAL A 344 -17.84 8.69 17.65
N LYS A 345 -18.26 8.60 18.90
CA LYS A 345 -19.68 8.52 19.28
C LYS A 345 -20.46 9.75 18.86
N SER A 346 -19.89 10.95 19.05
CA SER A 346 -20.47 12.20 18.56
C SER A 346 -20.66 12.21 17.03
N VAL A 347 -19.72 11.60 16.28
CA VAL A 347 -19.87 11.45 14.82
C VAL A 347 -21.01 10.49 14.45
N CYS A 348 -21.21 9.40 15.21
CA CYS A 348 -22.35 8.49 15.02
C CYS A 348 -23.69 9.24 15.12
N ASP A 349 -23.80 10.14 16.09
CA ASP A 349 -25.05 10.87 16.37
C ASP A 349 -25.25 12.09 15.45
N ARG A 350 -24.17 12.81 15.11
CA ARG A 350 -24.22 14.14 14.46
C ARG A 350 -23.98 14.12 12.95
N ALA A 351 -23.30 13.13 12.39
CA ALA A 351 -22.92 13.15 10.97
C ALA A 351 -24.16 13.15 10.05
N SER A 352 -24.12 13.97 9.01
CA SER A 352 -25.27 14.15 8.11
C SER A 352 -25.39 13.03 7.06
N LEU A 353 -24.27 12.39 6.71
CA LEU A 353 -24.22 11.28 5.77
C LEU A 353 -24.41 9.93 6.49
N PRO A 354 -25.37 9.07 6.08
CA PRO A 354 -25.56 7.75 6.67
C PRO A 354 -24.30 6.87 6.63
N GLU A 355 -23.56 6.90 5.53
CA GLU A 355 -22.32 6.14 5.36
C GLU A 355 -21.29 6.47 6.46
N VAL A 356 -21.12 7.75 6.78
CA VAL A 356 -20.18 8.20 7.82
C VAL A 356 -20.58 7.70 9.20
N ARG A 357 -21.89 7.59 9.48
CA ARG A 357 -22.40 7.02 10.73
C ARG A 357 -22.14 5.52 10.81
N GLU A 358 -22.40 4.78 9.74
CA GLU A 358 -22.12 3.33 9.69
C GLU A 358 -20.63 3.01 9.89
N ILE A 359 -19.74 3.80 9.29
CA ILE A 359 -18.29 3.65 9.50
C ILE A 359 -17.92 3.98 10.97
N ALA A 360 -18.52 5.02 11.55
CA ALA A 360 -18.27 5.39 12.95
C ALA A 360 -18.74 4.32 13.94
N GLU A 361 -19.90 3.71 13.70
CA GLU A 361 -20.40 2.57 14.50
C GLU A 361 -19.44 1.37 14.44
N ARG A 362 -18.93 1.06 13.23
CA ARG A 362 -17.96 -0.02 13.02
C ARG A 362 -16.62 0.28 13.70
N ALA A 363 -16.15 1.52 13.62
CA ALA A 363 -14.94 1.96 14.31
C ALA A 363 -15.10 1.82 15.82
N LEU A 364 -16.24 2.22 16.38
CA LEU A 364 -16.52 2.11 17.82
C LEU A 364 -16.53 0.64 18.29
N ALA A 365 -17.17 -0.26 17.55
CA ALA A 365 -17.14 -1.69 17.85
C ALA A 365 -15.71 -2.28 17.78
N THR A 366 -14.90 -1.80 16.85
CA THR A 366 -13.49 -2.20 16.73
C THR A 366 -12.66 -1.71 17.92
N MET A 367 -12.92 -0.48 18.39
CA MET A 367 -12.27 0.08 19.58
C MET A 367 -12.61 -0.68 20.85
N GLU A 368 -13.88 -1.04 21.04
CA GLU A 368 -14.32 -1.87 22.18
C GLU A 368 -13.63 -3.23 22.17
N LYS A 369 -13.54 -3.87 21.00
CA LYS A 369 -12.84 -5.16 20.85
C LYS A 369 -11.34 -5.06 21.15
N ALA A 370 -10.68 -3.99 20.70
CA ALA A 370 -9.24 -3.81 20.90
C ALA A 370 -8.86 -3.57 22.38
N MET A 371 -9.75 -2.98 23.18
CA MET A 371 -9.49 -2.77 24.61
C MET A 371 -9.54 -4.06 25.44
N GLY A 372 -10.12 -5.16 24.90
CA GLY A 372 -10.23 -6.47 25.55
C GLY A 372 -11.03 -6.47 26.87
N ASP A 373 -11.35 -7.65 27.40
CA ASP A 373 -11.98 -7.80 28.72
C ASP A 373 -10.96 -7.60 29.86
N ASP A 374 -11.39 -7.09 31.01
CA ASP A 374 -10.52 -6.79 32.17
C ASP A 374 -9.75 -7.99 32.76
N LYS A 375 -10.09 -9.23 32.37
CA LYS A 375 -9.57 -10.44 33.01
C LYS A 375 -8.32 -11.04 32.35
N ASP A 376 -8.00 -10.65 31.12
CA ASP A 376 -6.94 -11.30 30.32
C ASP A 376 -5.67 -10.44 30.14
N VAL A 377 -5.58 -9.29 30.82
CA VAL A 377 -4.47 -8.34 30.64
C VAL A 377 -3.36 -8.58 31.65
N VAL A 378 -2.19 -9.01 31.18
CA VAL A 378 -0.96 -9.08 31.99
C VAL A 378 -0.43 -7.66 32.20
N ALA A 379 -0.50 -7.13 33.41
CA ALA A 379 0.00 -5.79 33.72
C ALA A 379 1.52 -5.66 33.44
N ARG A 380 1.93 -4.49 32.94
CA ARG A 380 3.35 -4.12 32.84
C ARG A 380 3.99 -4.13 34.22
N THR A 381 5.25 -4.55 34.30
CA THR A 381 5.99 -4.57 35.56
C THR A 381 6.20 -3.12 36.00
N ALA A 382 5.68 -2.76 37.18
CA ALA A 382 5.86 -1.43 37.75
C ALA A 382 7.15 -1.37 38.59
N GLY A 383 7.70 -0.16 38.76
CA GLY A 383 8.83 0.06 39.67
C GLY A 383 8.53 -0.43 41.10
N ASP A 384 7.30 -0.32 41.56
CA ASP A 384 6.90 -0.83 42.89
C ASP A 384 7.00 -2.35 43.02
N ASP A 385 6.82 -3.11 41.93
CA ASP A 385 6.92 -4.57 41.95
C ASP A 385 8.39 -5.01 42.02
N VAL A 386 9.25 -4.36 41.25
CA VAL A 386 10.71 -4.55 41.35
C VAL A 386 11.19 -4.16 42.77
N ALA A 387 10.69 -3.05 43.31
CA ALA A 387 11.15 -2.54 44.59
C ALA A 387 10.86 -3.51 45.75
N LYS A 388 9.76 -4.26 45.70
CA LYS A 388 9.45 -5.32 46.68
C LYS A 388 10.51 -6.42 46.65
N ILE A 389 10.85 -6.91 45.45
CA ILE A 389 11.84 -7.97 45.25
C ILE A 389 13.23 -7.48 45.70
N LEU A 390 13.59 -6.24 45.34
CA LEU A 390 14.85 -5.62 45.75
C LEU A 390 14.96 -5.52 47.29
N ASP A 391 13.89 -5.08 47.97
CA ASP A 391 13.87 -4.99 49.44
C ASP A 391 13.99 -6.37 50.12
N GLU A 392 13.36 -7.40 49.54
CA GLU A 392 13.48 -8.79 50.02
C GLU A 392 14.90 -9.32 49.89
N GLN A 393 15.55 -9.10 48.74
CA GLN A 393 16.91 -9.56 48.50
C GLN A 393 17.94 -8.81 49.36
N ILE A 394 17.75 -7.52 49.62
CA ILE A 394 18.61 -6.75 50.53
C ILE A 394 18.47 -7.25 51.97
N LYS A 395 17.25 -7.57 52.43
CA LYS A 395 17.04 -8.17 53.75
C LYS A 395 17.71 -9.54 53.87
N ALA A 396 17.62 -10.36 52.82
CA ALA A 396 18.23 -11.70 52.80
C ALA A 396 19.77 -11.68 52.83
N ASN A 397 20.41 -10.60 52.37
CA ASN A 397 21.86 -10.48 52.25
C ASN A 397 22.48 -9.44 53.21
N GLY A 398 21.98 -9.37 54.45
CA GLY A 398 22.63 -8.62 55.54
C GLY A 398 22.10 -7.21 55.82
N GLY A 399 21.07 -6.76 55.10
CA GLY A 399 20.36 -5.50 55.35
C GLY A 399 21.12 -4.23 54.95
N LEU A 400 20.48 -3.07 55.14
CA LEU A 400 21.03 -1.77 54.76
C LEU A 400 22.16 -1.32 55.70
N ALA A 401 23.25 -0.85 55.11
CA ALA A 401 24.47 -0.41 55.78
C ALA A 401 24.78 1.08 55.64
N GLY A 402 24.14 1.76 54.68
CA GLY A 402 24.41 3.16 54.30
C GLY A 402 23.33 4.15 54.74
N SER A 403 23.37 5.36 54.18
CA SER A 403 22.39 6.43 54.48
C SER A 403 20.97 6.01 54.08
N LEU A 404 20.09 5.91 55.07
CA LEU A 404 18.67 5.57 54.91
C LEU A 404 17.92 6.58 54.03
N ASP A 405 18.28 7.85 54.10
CA ASP A 405 17.62 8.89 53.31
C ASP A 405 18.05 8.87 51.85
N LEU A 406 19.31 8.52 51.59
CA LEU A 406 19.80 8.27 50.22
C LEU A 406 19.15 7.02 49.62
N TRP A 407 18.96 5.97 50.43
CA TRP A 407 18.28 4.75 49.98
C TRP A 407 16.82 4.99 49.60
N LYS A 408 16.08 5.80 50.38
CA LYS A 408 14.68 6.16 50.05
C LYS A 408 14.54 6.79 48.67
N GLN A 409 15.55 7.53 48.21
CA GLN A 409 15.55 8.17 46.89
C GLN A 409 16.13 7.24 45.81
N ALA A 410 17.14 6.44 46.13
CA ALA A 410 17.76 5.51 45.19
C ALA A 410 16.85 4.31 44.86
N ARG A 411 16.04 3.85 45.82
CA ARG A 411 15.11 2.72 45.67
C ARG A 411 14.17 2.86 44.46
N PRO A 412 13.35 3.93 44.33
CA PRO A 412 12.47 4.09 43.16
C PRO A 412 13.27 4.23 41.86
N TYR A 413 14.41 4.92 41.89
CA TYR A 413 15.26 5.10 40.71
C TYR A 413 15.79 3.79 40.13
N ILE A 414 16.40 2.94 40.98
CA ILE A 414 16.91 1.61 40.58
C ILE A 414 15.75 0.73 40.09
N SER A 415 14.61 0.81 40.77
CA SER A 415 13.44 -0.03 40.45
C SER A 415 12.82 0.36 39.10
N ASP A 416 12.76 1.64 38.77
CA ASP A 416 12.29 2.13 37.47
C ASP A 416 13.22 1.73 36.32
N MET A 417 14.54 1.75 36.53
CA MET A 417 15.51 1.27 35.54
C MET A 417 15.28 -0.21 35.20
N VAL A 418 15.13 -1.05 36.23
CA VAL A 418 14.90 -2.49 36.03
C VAL A 418 13.52 -2.76 35.43
N ALA A 419 12.49 -2.00 35.83
CA ALA A 419 11.16 -2.11 35.23
C ALA A 419 11.19 -1.81 33.72
N ILE A 420 12.00 -0.85 33.28
CA ILE A 420 12.23 -0.59 31.85
C ILE A 420 12.86 -1.82 31.19
N ASP A 421 13.98 -2.32 31.73
CA ASP A 421 14.67 -3.49 31.16
C ASP A 421 13.76 -4.73 31.05
N VAL A 422 12.92 -4.98 32.07
CA VAL A 422 11.97 -6.10 32.08
C VAL A 422 10.88 -5.93 31.03
N ASN A 423 10.26 -4.74 30.95
CA ASN A 423 9.16 -4.49 30.01
C ASN A 423 9.63 -4.54 28.53
N TYR A 424 10.92 -4.24 28.27
CA TYR A 424 11.52 -4.31 26.93
C TYR A 424 12.35 -5.58 26.68
N ARG A 425 12.24 -6.59 27.56
CA ARG A 425 12.88 -7.92 27.44
C ARG A 425 14.41 -7.90 27.42
N PHE A 426 15.03 -6.87 28.00
CA PHE A 426 16.46 -6.81 28.25
C PHE A 426 16.83 -7.49 29.58
N VAL A 427 16.30 -8.70 29.82
CA VAL A 427 16.43 -9.37 31.14
C VAL A 427 17.87 -9.80 31.48
N ASN A 428 18.71 -10.07 30.48
CA ASN A 428 20.06 -10.63 30.66
C ASN A 428 21.12 -9.63 31.17
N ARG A 429 20.81 -8.32 31.21
CA ARG A 429 21.74 -7.25 31.64
C ARG A 429 21.45 -6.71 33.04
N ILE A 430 20.32 -7.12 33.64
CA ILE A 430 19.82 -6.58 34.91
C ILE A 430 20.89 -6.67 36.00
N SER A 431 21.64 -7.79 36.05
CA SER A 431 22.65 -8.01 37.09
C SER A 431 23.79 -6.98 37.05
N GLY A 432 24.40 -6.79 35.89
CA GLY A 432 25.52 -5.85 35.71
C GLY A 432 25.14 -4.39 35.98
N ARG A 433 23.83 -4.06 35.96
CA ARG A 433 23.31 -2.72 36.20
C ARG A 433 22.95 -2.48 37.66
N ILE A 434 22.31 -3.43 38.34
CA ILE A 434 21.92 -3.25 39.75
C ILE A 434 23.15 -3.25 40.68
N ALA A 435 24.12 -4.13 40.43
CA ALA A 435 25.23 -4.36 41.36
C ALA A 435 26.03 -3.08 41.72
N PRO A 436 26.38 -2.18 40.77
CA PRO A 436 27.05 -0.92 41.08
C PRO A 436 26.26 0.05 41.98
N TYR A 437 24.93 0.11 41.84
CA TYR A 437 24.10 1.02 42.66
C TYR A 437 23.88 0.47 44.09
N VAL A 438 23.81 -0.84 44.24
CA VAL A 438 23.58 -1.49 45.54
C VAL A 438 24.86 -1.55 46.39
N LYS A 439 26.04 -1.48 45.76
CA LYS A 439 27.36 -1.55 46.42
C LYS A 439 27.52 -0.59 47.60
N SER A 440 26.97 0.61 47.52
CA SER A 440 27.10 1.64 48.58
C SER A 440 26.18 1.41 49.78
N PHE A 441 25.25 0.44 49.71
CA PHE A 441 24.22 0.22 50.71
C PHE A 441 24.33 -1.11 51.46
N VAL A 442 25.27 -1.98 51.10
CA VAL A 442 25.45 -3.31 51.70
C VAL A 442 26.85 -3.46 52.29
N LYS A 443 26.99 -4.13 53.44
CA LYS A 443 28.29 -4.28 54.14
C LYS A 443 29.25 -5.27 53.49
N ASP A 444 28.69 -6.33 52.90
CA ASP A 444 29.45 -7.42 52.32
C ASP A 444 29.82 -7.10 50.86
N ALA A 445 31.07 -7.36 50.48
CA ALA A 445 31.61 -7.07 49.15
C ALA A 445 31.02 -7.96 48.05
N GLU A 446 30.57 -9.18 48.39
CA GLU A 446 29.99 -10.13 47.42
C GLU A 446 28.46 -10.01 47.29
N ALA A 447 27.79 -9.43 48.29
CA ALA A 447 26.34 -9.32 48.33
C ALA A 447 25.71 -8.52 47.16
N PRO A 448 26.28 -7.40 46.66
CA PRO A 448 25.71 -6.65 45.55
C PRO A 448 25.55 -7.48 44.27
N GLN A 449 26.57 -8.29 43.92
CA GLN A 449 26.53 -9.13 42.73
C GLN A 449 25.49 -10.25 42.88
N LYS A 450 25.45 -10.89 44.06
CA LYS A 450 24.50 -11.96 44.37
C LYS A 450 23.03 -11.50 44.35
N ILE A 451 22.75 -10.31 44.90
CA ILE A 451 21.43 -9.69 44.84
C ILE A 451 21.02 -9.47 43.37
N ALA A 452 21.93 -8.92 42.57
CA ALA A 452 21.68 -8.57 41.19
C ALA A 452 21.44 -9.80 40.28
N ASP A 453 22.25 -10.86 40.46
CA ASP A 453 22.08 -12.14 39.74
C ASP A 453 20.74 -12.82 40.07
N THR A 454 20.31 -12.76 41.33
CA THR A 454 19.04 -13.35 41.78
C THR A 454 17.83 -12.62 41.17
N ILE A 455 17.88 -11.29 41.09
CA ILE A 455 16.82 -10.48 40.46
C ILE A 455 16.77 -10.75 38.95
N GLN A 456 17.93 -10.83 38.29
CA GLN A 456 18.01 -11.20 36.88
C GLN A 456 17.37 -12.56 36.61
N GLN A 457 17.74 -13.59 37.40
CA GLN A 457 17.20 -14.93 37.22
C GLN A 457 15.67 -14.97 37.37
N HIS A 458 15.13 -14.24 38.35
CA HIS A 458 13.68 -14.12 38.55
C HIS A 458 12.96 -13.61 37.29
N TYR A 459 13.48 -12.56 36.66
CA TYR A 459 12.85 -11.97 35.48
C TYR A 459 13.14 -12.74 34.18
N VAL A 460 14.25 -13.47 34.08
CA VAL A 460 14.49 -14.42 32.98
C VAL A 460 13.46 -15.56 33.02
N ASP A 461 13.22 -16.13 34.20
CA ASP A 461 12.23 -17.20 34.36
C ASP A 461 10.79 -16.68 34.10
N GLU A 462 10.52 -15.44 34.50
CA GLU A 462 9.24 -14.78 34.23
C GLU A 462 9.03 -14.46 32.74
N ASP A 463 10.05 -14.02 32.00
CA ASP A 463 10.00 -13.80 30.55
C ASP A 463 9.71 -15.12 29.81
N HIS A 464 10.43 -16.19 30.14
CA HIS A 464 10.18 -17.52 29.56
C HIS A 464 8.77 -18.04 29.86
N ARG A 465 8.24 -17.77 31.06
CA ARG A 465 6.87 -18.14 31.43
C ARG A 465 5.82 -17.36 30.63
N ARG A 466 6.07 -16.08 30.32
CA ARG A 466 5.13 -15.20 29.62
C ARG A 466 5.18 -15.38 28.09
N TYR A 467 6.36 -15.57 27.51
CA TYR A 467 6.56 -15.52 26.05
C TYR A 467 7.05 -16.83 25.42
N GLY A 468 7.32 -17.86 26.22
CA GLY A 468 7.87 -19.14 25.74
C GLY A 468 9.39 -19.10 25.54
N VAL A 469 9.98 -20.28 25.30
CA VAL A 469 11.41 -20.42 24.99
C VAL A 469 11.60 -20.18 23.48
N PRO A 470 12.56 -19.34 23.05
CA PRO A 470 12.86 -19.16 21.63
C PRO A 470 13.12 -20.51 20.94
N GLU A 471 12.46 -20.77 19.80
CA GLU A 471 12.69 -21.99 19.02
C GLU A 471 14.15 -22.04 18.52
N LYS A 472 14.79 -23.21 18.67
CA LYS A 472 16.11 -23.47 18.08
C LYS A 472 15.93 -23.85 16.61
N GLU A 473 16.64 -23.16 15.73
CA GLU A 473 16.80 -23.54 14.32
C GLU A 473 17.52 -24.89 14.21
N ASP A 474 16.87 -25.88 13.61
CA ASP A 474 17.54 -27.07 13.08
C ASP A 474 16.76 -27.58 11.85
N ASP A 475 17.32 -27.33 10.67
CA ASP A 475 17.17 -28.15 9.46
C ASP A 475 18.34 -27.77 8.54
N GLY A 476 19.07 -28.74 7.99
CA GLY A 476 20.31 -28.56 7.23
C GLY A 476 20.18 -27.85 5.87
N GLU A 477 19.14 -27.03 5.68
CA GLU A 477 18.89 -26.20 4.51
C GLU A 477 19.31 -24.75 4.79
N VAL A 478 19.96 -24.10 3.82
CA VAL A 478 20.42 -22.72 3.98
C VAL A 478 19.23 -21.76 3.85
N GLU A 479 18.82 -21.20 4.98
CA GLU A 479 17.85 -20.12 5.05
C GLU A 479 18.47 -18.81 4.53
N ILE A 480 17.80 -18.18 3.55
CA ILE A 480 18.25 -16.91 2.99
C ILE A 480 17.39 -15.73 3.45
N VAL A 481 16.14 -15.97 3.84
CA VAL A 481 15.22 -14.96 4.36
C VAL A 481 14.32 -15.60 5.40
N ASN A 482 14.15 -14.92 6.52
CA ASN A 482 13.12 -15.19 7.52
C ASN A 482 12.69 -13.85 8.12
N ALA A 483 11.60 -13.34 7.57
CA ALA A 483 11.12 -12.00 7.86
C ALA A 483 9.66 -12.09 8.35
N ASP A 484 9.43 -11.58 9.56
CA ASP A 484 8.10 -11.30 10.06
C ASP A 484 7.74 -9.86 9.70
N PHE A 485 6.66 -9.69 8.94
CA PHE A 485 6.24 -8.37 8.52
C PHE A 485 4.72 -8.29 8.38
N SER A 486 4.25 -7.07 8.30
CA SER A 486 2.93 -6.74 7.76
C SER A 486 3.12 -6.05 6.42
N LEU A 487 2.13 -6.12 5.53
CA LEU A 487 2.15 -5.42 4.24
C LEU A 487 0.84 -4.71 4.02
N ALA A 488 0.90 -3.49 3.50
CA ALA A 488 -0.28 -2.72 3.18
C ALA A 488 -0.01 -1.72 2.04
N TYR A 489 -1.04 -1.37 1.28
CA TYR A 489 -0.95 -0.44 0.16
C TYR A 489 -2.22 0.41 0.00
N GLY A 490 -2.05 1.71 -0.28
CA GLY A 490 -3.13 2.68 -0.53
C GLY A 490 -4.24 2.74 0.53
N GLY A 491 -3.92 2.66 1.83
CA GLY A 491 -4.90 2.66 2.92
C GLY A 491 -5.47 1.28 3.29
N MET A 492 -5.13 0.23 2.52
CA MET A 492 -5.60 -1.15 2.75
C MET A 492 -4.51 -2.10 3.28
N LEU A 493 -4.75 -2.70 4.46
CA LEU A 493 -3.94 -3.81 5.01
C LEU A 493 -4.08 -5.07 4.16
N LEU A 494 -2.98 -5.51 3.54
CA LEU A 494 -2.90 -6.66 2.64
C LEU A 494 -2.48 -7.93 3.38
N LEU A 495 -1.43 -7.83 4.19
CA LEU A 495 -0.91 -8.88 5.07
C LEU A 495 -0.71 -8.34 6.49
N SER A 496 -1.02 -9.16 7.48
CA SER A 496 -0.88 -8.82 8.89
C SER A 496 -0.08 -9.91 9.60
N HIS A 497 1.08 -9.54 10.13
CA HIS A 497 1.95 -10.37 10.96
C HIS A 497 2.14 -11.76 10.38
N THR A 498 2.72 -11.75 9.18
CA THR A 498 3.01 -12.95 8.44
C THR A 498 4.51 -13.17 8.38
N ASN A 499 4.88 -14.44 8.48
CA ASN A 499 6.25 -14.87 8.23
C ASN A 499 6.43 -15.16 6.74
N LEU A 500 7.55 -14.74 6.18
CA LEU A 500 8.04 -15.19 4.88
C LEU A 500 9.41 -15.82 5.07
N ARG A 501 9.46 -17.13 4.85
CA ARG A 501 10.68 -17.92 4.91
C ARG A 501 11.09 -18.36 3.51
N LEU A 502 12.27 -17.98 3.06
CA LEU A 502 12.83 -18.41 1.78
C LEU A 502 14.07 -19.26 2.02
N LEU A 503 14.05 -20.45 1.44
CA LEU A 503 15.15 -21.41 1.42
C LEU A 503 15.87 -21.36 0.07
N LYS A 504 17.19 -21.50 0.10
CA LYS A 504 18.03 -21.39 -1.10
C LYS A 504 17.67 -22.48 -2.14
N GLY A 505 17.41 -22.05 -3.38
CA GLY A 505 17.19 -22.91 -4.55
C GLY A 505 15.75 -23.41 -4.75
N HIS A 506 14.83 -22.99 -3.90
CA HIS A 506 13.40 -23.28 -4.01
C HIS A 506 12.70 -22.34 -5.00
N ARG A 507 11.59 -22.80 -5.57
CA ARG A 507 10.76 -22.05 -6.52
C ARG A 507 9.35 -21.89 -5.95
N TYR A 508 9.11 -20.74 -5.35
CA TYR A 508 7.88 -20.41 -4.65
C TYR A 508 6.85 -19.82 -5.61
N GLY A 509 5.66 -20.42 -5.67
CA GLY A 509 4.49 -19.85 -6.34
C GLY A 509 3.66 -19.02 -5.37
N LEU A 510 3.41 -17.74 -5.67
CA LEU A 510 2.61 -16.85 -4.85
C LEU A 510 1.16 -16.80 -5.34
N CYS A 511 0.27 -17.49 -4.63
CA CYS A 511 -1.13 -17.69 -4.99
C CYS A 511 -2.08 -16.88 -4.11
N GLY A 512 -2.93 -16.07 -4.71
CA GLY A 512 -3.99 -15.33 -4.01
C GLY A 512 -4.94 -14.63 -4.96
N ARG A 513 -6.05 -14.10 -4.44
CA ARG A 513 -7.04 -13.32 -5.22
C ARG A 513 -6.41 -12.03 -5.78
N ASN A 514 -6.98 -11.42 -6.82
CA ASN A 514 -6.52 -10.08 -7.20
C ASN A 514 -6.88 -9.03 -6.16
N GLY A 515 -5.97 -8.08 -5.98
CA GLY A 515 -6.04 -7.12 -4.87
C GLY A 515 -5.56 -7.68 -3.53
N ALA A 516 -5.16 -8.96 -3.43
CA ALA A 516 -4.59 -9.53 -2.20
C ALA A 516 -3.19 -8.96 -1.85
N GLY A 517 -2.50 -8.34 -2.82
CA GLY A 517 -1.20 -7.70 -2.58
C GLY A 517 0.02 -8.41 -3.16
N LYS A 518 -0.14 -9.36 -4.09
CA LYS A 518 0.96 -10.16 -4.68
C LYS A 518 2.09 -9.29 -5.28
N SER A 519 1.78 -8.46 -6.27
CA SER A 519 2.74 -7.54 -6.89
C SER A 519 3.26 -6.49 -5.91
N THR A 520 2.43 -6.06 -4.95
CA THR A 520 2.86 -5.14 -3.90
C THR A 520 3.95 -5.77 -3.03
N LEU A 521 3.78 -7.04 -2.63
CA LEU A 521 4.79 -7.77 -1.86
C LEU A 521 6.11 -7.85 -2.63
N MET A 522 6.04 -8.22 -3.91
CA MET A 522 7.20 -8.30 -4.80
C MET A 522 7.94 -6.97 -4.92
N ARG A 523 7.20 -5.86 -5.12
CA ARG A 523 7.77 -4.50 -5.16
C ARG A 523 8.37 -4.07 -3.83
N SER A 524 7.77 -4.43 -2.70
CA SER A 524 8.31 -4.10 -1.38
C SER A 524 9.62 -4.83 -1.12
N ILE A 525 9.73 -6.10 -1.54
CA ILE A 525 10.98 -6.87 -1.51
C ILE A 525 12.04 -6.21 -2.40
N ALA A 526 11.70 -5.94 -3.67
CA ALA A 526 12.64 -5.37 -4.64
C ALA A 526 13.21 -4.01 -4.21
N ASN A 527 12.35 -3.16 -3.63
CA ASN A 527 12.74 -1.82 -3.17
C ASN A 527 13.40 -1.81 -1.77
N GLY A 528 13.60 -2.97 -1.14
CA GLY A 528 14.17 -3.07 0.22
C GLY A 528 13.31 -2.39 1.30
N LYS A 529 11.99 -2.33 1.11
CA LYS A 529 11.04 -1.71 2.06
C LYS A 529 10.39 -2.72 3.01
N LEU A 530 10.71 -4.00 2.85
CA LEU A 530 10.12 -5.07 3.65
C LEU A 530 10.93 -5.23 4.94
N GLU A 531 10.28 -5.05 6.08
CA GLU A 531 10.90 -5.23 7.41
C GLU A 531 11.45 -6.64 7.57
N GLY A 532 12.65 -6.76 8.16
CA GLY A 532 13.34 -8.04 8.35
C GLY A 532 13.92 -8.68 7.08
N PHE A 533 13.70 -8.12 5.89
CA PHE A 533 14.28 -8.64 4.66
C PHE A 533 15.74 -8.20 4.51
N PRO A 534 16.68 -9.12 4.15
CA PRO A 534 18.09 -8.76 4.01
C PRO A 534 18.32 -7.67 2.96
N PRO A 535 19.23 -6.71 3.21
CA PRO A 535 19.55 -5.66 2.25
C PRO A 535 20.28 -6.22 1.01
N GLN A 536 20.25 -5.45 -0.09
CA GLN A 536 20.74 -5.86 -1.43
C GLN A 536 22.25 -6.16 -1.49
N ASP A 537 23.03 -5.70 -0.52
CA ASP A 537 24.44 -6.03 -0.33
C ASP A 537 24.66 -7.45 0.18
N VAL A 538 23.69 -7.99 0.93
CA VAL A 538 23.70 -9.36 1.46
C VAL A 538 22.99 -10.32 0.52
N LEU A 539 21.80 -9.95 0.02
CA LEU A 539 20.96 -10.79 -0.82
C LEU A 539 20.46 -10.01 -2.03
N ARG A 540 20.94 -10.36 -3.24
CA ARG A 540 20.57 -9.64 -4.45
C ARG A 540 19.22 -10.11 -4.96
N THR A 541 18.23 -9.21 -4.92
CA THR A 541 16.90 -9.47 -5.46
C THR A 541 16.70 -8.70 -6.77
N CYS A 542 16.37 -9.42 -7.83
CA CYS A 542 16.12 -8.84 -9.15
C CYS A 542 14.64 -8.96 -9.49
N TYR A 543 14.00 -7.81 -9.72
CA TYR A 543 12.60 -7.74 -10.06
C TYR A 543 12.40 -7.58 -11.56
N VAL A 544 11.75 -8.58 -12.15
CA VAL A 544 11.54 -8.67 -13.60
C VAL A 544 10.17 -8.10 -13.96
N GLU A 545 10.10 -6.78 -14.19
CA GLU A 545 8.87 -6.12 -14.67
C GLU A 545 8.84 -5.92 -16.19
N HIS A 546 7.62 -5.91 -16.73
CA HIS A 546 7.32 -5.48 -18.09
C HIS A 546 7.37 -3.95 -18.23
N ASN A 547 8.55 -3.34 -18.03
CA ASN A 547 8.69 -1.90 -18.27
C ASN A 547 8.65 -1.61 -19.78
N GLN A 548 7.61 -0.87 -20.22
CA GLN A 548 7.40 -0.55 -21.63
C GLN A 548 8.01 0.80 -22.06
N GLY A 549 8.66 1.54 -21.15
CA GLY A 549 8.72 3.00 -21.28
C GLY A 549 10.06 3.67 -21.58
N GLU A 550 11.22 3.07 -21.32
CA GLU A 550 12.48 3.84 -21.35
C GLU A 550 13.49 3.23 -22.33
N ASP A 551 14.08 4.09 -23.17
CA ASP A 551 15.16 3.80 -24.12
C ASP A 551 14.78 2.95 -25.37
N ALA A 552 13.64 3.23 -26.00
CA ALA A 552 13.21 2.54 -27.22
C ALA A 552 14.19 2.66 -28.42
N ASP A 553 15.03 3.70 -28.44
CA ASP A 553 15.86 4.06 -29.60
C ASP A 553 17.29 3.50 -29.59
N ILE A 554 17.78 2.98 -28.46
CA ILE A 554 19.15 2.44 -28.35
C ILE A 554 19.20 0.94 -28.68
N SER A 555 20.39 0.44 -29.01
CA SER A 555 20.60 -0.99 -29.28
C SER A 555 20.48 -1.84 -28.02
N ILE A 556 20.14 -3.13 -28.16
CA ILE A 556 20.01 -4.06 -27.03
C ILE A 556 21.31 -4.14 -26.22
N LEU A 557 22.45 -4.22 -26.91
CA LEU A 557 23.76 -4.28 -26.25
C LEU A 557 24.08 -2.99 -25.48
N GLU A 558 23.75 -1.82 -26.03
CA GLU A 558 23.94 -0.53 -25.35
C GLU A 558 22.98 -0.35 -24.19
N PHE A 559 21.75 -0.82 -24.30
CA PHE A 559 20.77 -0.78 -23.22
C PHE A 559 21.24 -1.54 -21.98
N VAL A 560 21.77 -2.76 -22.17
CA VAL A 560 22.30 -3.55 -21.05
C VAL A 560 23.59 -2.95 -20.50
N ALA A 561 24.46 -2.42 -21.37
CA ALA A 561 25.73 -1.81 -20.95
C ALA A 561 25.59 -0.42 -20.33
N LYS A 562 24.43 0.24 -20.45
CA LYS A 562 24.12 1.53 -19.82
C LYS A 562 23.90 1.39 -18.30
N ASP A 563 23.50 0.21 -17.85
CA ASP A 563 23.27 -0.10 -16.45
C ASP A 563 24.61 -0.08 -15.67
N PRO A 564 24.81 0.83 -14.69
CA PRO A 564 26.10 0.99 -14.01
C PRO A 564 26.60 -0.28 -13.33
N GLU A 565 25.70 -1.12 -12.82
CA GLU A 565 26.07 -2.36 -12.13
C GLU A 565 26.55 -3.42 -13.12
N ILE A 566 25.88 -3.54 -14.26
CA ILE A 566 26.17 -4.54 -15.30
C ILE A 566 27.40 -4.13 -16.13
N ALA A 567 27.59 -2.82 -16.38
CA ALA A 567 28.70 -2.29 -17.15
C ALA A 567 30.08 -2.74 -16.63
N THR A 568 30.18 -3.00 -15.32
CA THR A 568 31.41 -3.48 -14.67
C THR A 568 31.91 -4.83 -15.19
N GLN A 569 31.04 -5.66 -15.77
CA GLN A 569 31.42 -6.98 -16.31
C GLN A 569 32.07 -6.93 -17.69
N GLY A 570 32.06 -5.76 -18.33
CA GLY A 570 32.62 -5.58 -19.66
C GLY A 570 31.67 -5.99 -20.79
N ARG A 571 31.79 -5.31 -21.93
CA ARG A 571 30.87 -5.44 -23.07
C ARG A 571 30.91 -6.83 -23.73
N GLU A 572 32.05 -7.52 -23.64
CA GLU A 572 32.24 -8.88 -24.17
C GLU A 572 31.40 -9.90 -23.40
N ARG A 573 31.49 -9.90 -22.05
CA ARG A 573 30.70 -10.80 -21.21
C ARG A 573 29.20 -10.56 -21.36
N ILE A 574 28.78 -9.30 -21.49
CA ILE A 574 27.39 -8.94 -21.77
C ILE A 574 26.92 -9.55 -23.09
N SER A 575 27.74 -9.46 -24.15
CA SER A 575 27.42 -10.03 -25.46
C SER A 575 27.33 -11.56 -25.43
N GLU A 576 28.21 -12.24 -24.68
CA GLU A 576 28.16 -13.69 -24.48
C GLU A 576 26.86 -14.12 -23.79
N VAL A 577 26.52 -13.50 -22.65
CA VAL A 577 25.29 -13.84 -21.92
C VAL A 577 24.06 -13.54 -22.80
N LEU A 578 24.04 -12.43 -23.53
CA LEU A 578 22.96 -12.18 -24.49
C LEU A 578 22.87 -13.28 -25.57
N ALA A 579 24.00 -13.81 -26.04
CA ALA A 579 24.00 -14.92 -27.00
C ALA A 579 23.43 -16.23 -26.41
N GLU A 580 23.69 -16.52 -25.13
CA GLU A 580 23.10 -17.67 -24.42
C GLU A 580 21.56 -17.61 -24.37
N PHE A 581 21.00 -16.41 -24.29
CA PHE A 581 19.55 -16.17 -24.33
C PHE A 581 18.97 -16.07 -25.76
N GLY A 582 19.80 -16.28 -26.79
CA GLY A 582 19.41 -16.29 -28.19
C GLY A 582 19.48 -14.93 -28.90
N PHE A 583 20.12 -13.93 -28.31
CA PHE A 583 20.43 -12.66 -28.99
C PHE A 583 21.76 -12.79 -29.75
N THR A 584 21.70 -13.01 -31.05
CA THR A 584 22.90 -13.20 -31.90
C THR A 584 23.80 -11.96 -31.91
N ALA A 585 25.11 -12.19 -31.77
CA ALA A 585 26.14 -11.15 -31.81
C ALA A 585 26.47 -10.70 -33.24
N GLY A 586 27.08 -9.51 -33.37
CA GLY A 586 27.55 -8.94 -34.65
C GLY A 586 26.68 -7.80 -35.19
N PRO A 587 27.14 -7.10 -36.25
CA PRO A 587 26.46 -5.93 -36.82
C PRO A 587 25.13 -6.24 -37.52
N GLU A 588 24.94 -7.49 -37.97
CA GLU A 588 23.67 -8.01 -38.49
C GLU A 588 22.94 -8.91 -37.45
N GLY A 589 23.50 -9.02 -36.25
CA GLY A 589 22.93 -9.81 -35.16
C GLY A 589 21.86 -9.04 -34.39
N ARG A 590 20.99 -9.77 -33.68
CA ARG A 590 19.87 -9.18 -32.94
C ARG A 590 20.32 -8.19 -31.86
N GLN A 591 21.55 -8.34 -31.33
CA GLN A 591 22.11 -7.40 -30.34
C GLN A 591 22.21 -5.95 -30.84
N ALA A 592 22.29 -5.74 -32.16
CA ALA A 592 22.32 -4.42 -32.79
C ALA A 592 20.91 -3.85 -33.10
N GLU A 593 19.85 -4.63 -32.93
CA GLU A 593 18.47 -4.16 -33.08
C GLU A 593 18.08 -3.20 -31.95
N ARG A 594 17.05 -2.37 -32.18
CA ARG A 594 16.55 -1.43 -31.18
C ARG A 594 15.68 -2.12 -30.14
N VAL A 595 15.81 -1.76 -28.87
CA VAL A 595 15.01 -2.32 -27.77
C VAL A 595 13.51 -2.14 -28.01
N GLY A 596 13.09 -1.01 -28.59
CA GLY A 596 11.69 -0.74 -28.92
C GLY A 596 11.07 -1.70 -29.93
N SER A 597 11.90 -2.38 -30.75
CA SER A 597 11.43 -3.34 -31.77
C SER A 597 11.23 -4.76 -31.23
N LEU A 598 11.65 -5.04 -30.00
CA LEU A 598 11.51 -6.36 -29.39
C LEU A 598 10.05 -6.71 -29.09
N SER A 599 9.66 -7.94 -29.47
CA SER A 599 8.38 -8.51 -29.02
C SER A 599 8.40 -8.76 -27.49
N GLY A 600 7.24 -8.88 -26.85
CA GLY A 600 7.12 -9.17 -25.42
C GLY A 600 8.00 -10.33 -24.94
N GLY A 601 8.03 -11.45 -25.67
CA GLY A 601 8.90 -12.58 -25.31
C GLY A 601 10.39 -12.34 -25.45
N TRP A 602 10.81 -11.46 -26.35
CA TRP A 602 12.20 -11.03 -26.42
C TRP A 602 12.54 -10.05 -25.30
N LYS A 603 11.60 -9.18 -24.89
CA LYS A 603 11.79 -8.31 -23.72
C LYS A 603 11.93 -9.12 -22.43
N MET A 604 11.15 -10.19 -22.26
CA MET A 604 11.28 -11.10 -21.11
C MET A 604 12.66 -11.79 -21.08
N LYS A 605 13.12 -12.32 -22.22
CA LYS A 605 14.47 -12.90 -22.34
C LYS A 605 15.56 -11.88 -22.03
N LEU A 606 15.41 -10.64 -22.47
CA LEU A 606 16.34 -9.55 -22.17
C LEU A 606 16.38 -9.23 -20.67
N ALA A 607 15.22 -9.19 -20.01
CA ALA A 607 15.14 -8.91 -18.58
C ALA A 607 15.75 -10.05 -17.75
N LEU A 608 15.55 -11.31 -18.13
CA LEU A 608 16.20 -12.46 -17.50
C LEU A 608 17.72 -12.46 -17.73
N ALA A 609 18.18 -12.10 -18.94
CA ALA A 609 19.60 -11.95 -19.23
C ALA A 609 20.25 -10.86 -18.34
N ARG A 610 19.55 -9.75 -18.11
CA ARG A 610 19.99 -8.70 -17.16
C ARG A 610 20.06 -9.22 -15.73
N ALA A 611 19.06 -9.96 -15.27
CA ALA A 611 19.05 -10.53 -13.92
C ALA A 611 20.20 -11.54 -13.70
N MET A 612 20.55 -12.32 -14.73
CA MET A 612 21.71 -13.21 -14.70
C MET A 612 23.03 -12.41 -14.65
N LEU A 613 23.14 -11.32 -15.41
CA LEU A 613 24.30 -10.43 -15.36
C LEU A 613 24.43 -9.75 -13.99
N GLN A 614 23.34 -9.45 -13.29
CA GLN A 614 23.36 -8.87 -11.94
C GLN A 614 23.74 -9.89 -10.85
N ARG A 615 23.84 -11.18 -11.19
CA ARG A 615 24.06 -12.30 -10.26
C ARG A 615 23.00 -12.34 -9.15
N ALA A 616 21.74 -12.34 -9.56
CA ALA A 616 20.60 -12.43 -8.64
C ALA A 616 20.61 -13.73 -7.82
N ASP A 617 20.42 -13.61 -6.49
CA ASP A 617 20.19 -14.76 -5.61
C ASP A 617 18.69 -15.12 -5.55
N VAL A 618 17.84 -14.09 -5.66
CA VAL A 618 16.37 -14.22 -5.70
C VAL A 618 15.81 -13.55 -6.96
N LEU A 619 15.11 -14.32 -7.78
CA LEU A 619 14.34 -13.82 -8.92
C LEU A 619 12.89 -13.57 -8.52
N LEU A 620 12.44 -12.34 -8.70
CA LEU A 620 11.05 -11.94 -8.50
C LEU A 620 10.38 -11.82 -9.88
N LEU A 621 9.56 -12.81 -10.24
CA LEU A 621 8.83 -12.87 -11.51
C LEU A 621 7.34 -12.53 -11.32
N ASP A 622 6.88 -11.39 -11.84
CA ASP A 622 5.47 -10.99 -11.80
C ASP A 622 4.80 -11.18 -13.17
N GLU A 623 3.87 -12.14 -13.25
CA GLU A 623 3.18 -12.59 -14.46
C GLU A 623 4.13 -12.80 -15.66
N PRO A 624 5.13 -13.68 -15.54
CA PRO A 624 6.17 -13.82 -16.57
C PRO A 624 5.66 -14.47 -17.86
N THR A 625 4.49 -15.11 -17.83
CA THR A 625 3.83 -15.72 -19.00
C THR A 625 3.09 -14.69 -19.86
N ASN A 626 2.88 -13.46 -19.38
CA ASN A 626 2.18 -12.43 -20.13
C ASN A 626 2.90 -12.07 -21.43
N HIS A 627 2.12 -11.92 -22.51
CA HIS A 627 2.63 -11.59 -23.85
C HIS A 627 3.63 -12.60 -24.44
N LEU A 628 3.77 -13.79 -23.83
CA LEU A 628 4.54 -14.91 -24.37
C LEU A 628 3.64 -15.82 -25.20
N ASP A 629 4.22 -16.40 -26.25
CA ASP A 629 3.60 -17.54 -26.94
C ASP A 629 3.95 -18.86 -26.24
N VAL A 630 3.27 -19.93 -26.62
CA VAL A 630 3.45 -21.27 -26.02
C VAL A 630 4.89 -21.76 -26.10
N ALA A 631 5.62 -21.41 -27.17
CA ALA A 631 7.02 -21.80 -27.34
C ALA A 631 7.96 -21.07 -26.36
N ASN A 632 7.75 -19.77 -26.12
CA ASN A 632 8.55 -19.02 -25.15
C ASN A 632 8.19 -19.36 -23.70
N ILE A 633 6.94 -19.74 -23.41
CA ILE A 633 6.56 -20.26 -22.08
C ILE A 633 7.34 -21.55 -21.79
N ALA A 634 7.36 -22.50 -22.72
CA ALA A 634 8.12 -23.75 -22.55
C ALA A 634 9.63 -23.52 -22.38
N TRP A 635 10.19 -22.53 -23.09
CA TRP A 635 11.58 -22.12 -22.89
C TRP A 635 11.84 -21.59 -21.47
N LEU A 636 10.94 -20.73 -20.97
CA LEU A 636 11.05 -20.17 -19.62
C LEU A 636 10.96 -21.24 -18.53
N GLU A 637 10.03 -22.19 -18.68
CA GLU A 637 9.91 -23.33 -17.75
C GLU A 637 11.23 -24.11 -17.67
N ASN A 638 11.85 -24.39 -18.82
CA ASN A 638 13.12 -25.11 -18.87
C ASN A 638 14.26 -24.31 -18.24
N TYR A 639 14.30 -22.99 -18.47
CA TYR A 639 15.30 -22.10 -17.88
C TYR A 639 15.25 -22.09 -16.34
N LEU A 640 14.04 -21.99 -15.77
CA LEU A 640 13.86 -21.98 -14.30
C LEU A 640 14.16 -23.35 -13.68
N LYS A 641 13.93 -24.44 -14.42
CA LYS A 641 14.28 -25.80 -13.99
C LYS A 641 15.78 -26.08 -14.07
N SER A 642 16.49 -25.53 -15.05
CA SER A 642 17.92 -25.79 -15.25
C SER A 642 18.83 -25.02 -14.30
N HIS A 643 18.33 -23.99 -13.60
CA HIS A 643 19.10 -23.17 -12.65
C HIS A 643 18.56 -23.31 -11.21
N PRO A 644 18.78 -24.46 -10.55
CA PRO A 644 18.27 -24.70 -9.19
C PRO A 644 18.99 -23.88 -8.12
N ASP A 645 20.15 -23.29 -8.42
CA ASP A 645 20.90 -22.48 -7.45
C ASP A 645 20.25 -21.13 -7.14
N ILE A 646 19.33 -20.68 -8.00
CA ILE A 646 18.64 -19.39 -7.89
C ILE A 646 17.26 -19.60 -7.28
N THR A 647 16.97 -18.91 -6.20
CA THR A 647 15.63 -18.95 -5.58
C THR A 647 14.68 -18.10 -6.40
N SER A 648 13.45 -18.55 -6.65
CA SER A 648 12.49 -17.78 -7.44
C SER A 648 11.18 -17.60 -6.69
N LEU A 649 10.65 -16.37 -6.64
CA LEU A 649 9.29 -16.07 -6.20
C LEU A 649 8.48 -15.67 -7.45
N ILE A 650 7.43 -16.45 -7.73
CA ILE A 650 6.71 -16.42 -9.01
C ILE A 650 5.24 -16.12 -8.76
N VAL A 651 4.74 -15.04 -9.35
CA VAL A 651 3.31 -14.75 -9.48
C VAL A 651 2.89 -15.11 -10.90
N SER A 652 1.93 -16.02 -11.07
CA SER A 652 1.37 -16.32 -12.39
C SER A 652 -0.10 -16.74 -12.30
N HIS A 653 -0.89 -16.34 -13.28
CA HIS A 653 -2.25 -16.83 -13.49
C HIS A 653 -2.32 -18.13 -14.30
N ASP A 654 -1.22 -18.59 -14.87
CA ASP A 654 -1.15 -19.84 -15.64
C ASP A 654 -0.90 -21.04 -14.72
N SER A 655 -1.93 -21.85 -14.52
CA SER A 655 -1.85 -23.05 -13.69
C SER A 655 -0.92 -24.12 -14.25
N GLY A 656 -0.82 -24.25 -15.58
CA GLY A 656 0.09 -25.20 -16.19
C GLY A 656 1.54 -24.82 -15.91
N PHE A 657 1.86 -23.54 -16.01
CA PHE A 657 3.18 -23.00 -15.68
C PHE A 657 3.54 -23.21 -14.20
N LEU A 658 2.62 -22.88 -13.28
CA LEU A 658 2.85 -23.09 -11.84
C LEU A 658 3.04 -24.57 -11.50
N ASP A 659 2.24 -25.47 -12.07
CA ASP A 659 2.37 -26.92 -11.86
C ASP A 659 3.73 -27.47 -12.30
N ASN A 660 4.24 -26.95 -13.40
CA ASN A 660 5.48 -27.39 -14.00
C ASN A 660 6.71 -26.85 -13.26
N VAL A 661 6.68 -25.62 -12.74
CA VAL A 661 7.87 -24.92 -12.25
C VAL A 661 7.99 -24.91 -10.72
N THR A 662 6.88 -24.73 -10.00
CA THR A 662 6.92 -24.45 -8.55
C THR A 662 7.21 -25.69 -7.70
N THR A 663 7.96 -25.49 -6.62
CA THR A 663 8.24 -26.52 -5.59
C THR A 663 7.37 -26.33 -4.36
N ASP A 664 7.02 -25.08 -4.06
CA ASP A 664 6.30 -24.67 -2.87
C ASP A 664 5.29 -23.57 -3.25
N ILE A 665 4.16 -23.51 -2.55
CA ILE A 665 3.12 -22.51 -2.77
C ILE A 665 2.93 -21.67 -1.51
N TYR A 666 3.14 -20.36 -1.65
CA TYR A 666 2.67 -19.38 -0.67
C TYR A 666 1.24 -18.96 -1.03
N HIS A 667 0.29 -19.24 -0.14
CA HIS A 667 -1.10 -18.86 -0.33
C HIS A 667 -1.50 -17.71 0.60
N TYR A 668 -2.16 -16.69 0.02
CA TYR A 668 -2.84 -15.64 0.79
C TYR A 668 -4.13 -16.18 1.39
N GLU A 669 -4.16 -16.32 2.71
CA GLU A 669 -5.34 -16.77 3.44
C GLU A 669 -6.31 -15.61 3.77
N PRO A 670 -7.61 -15.90 3.98
CA PRO A 670 -8.62 -14.87 4.29
C PRO A 670 -8.34 -14.05 5.57
N ASN A 671 -7.53 -14.60 6.49
CA ASN A 671 -7.06 -13.94 7.71
C ASN A 671 -5.90 -12.94 7.44
N LYS A 672 -5.58 -12.65 6.17
CA LYS A 672 -4.49 -11.77 5.74
C LYS A 672 -3.11 -12.28 6.16
N LYS A 673 -2.91 -13.60 6.19
CA LYS A 673 -1.60 -14.23 6.40
C LYS A 673 -1.13 -14.96 5.15
N LEU A 674 0.19 -15.12 5.01
CA LEU A 674 0.81 -16.03 4.07
C LEU A 674 1.00 -17.38 4.76
N ALA A 675 0.48 -18.43 4.13
CA ALA A 675 0.74 -19.81 4.55
C ALA A 675 1.58 -20.51 3.47
N CYS A 676 2.65 -21.18 3.88
CA CYS A 676 3.51 -21.97 3.00
C CYS A 676 3.02 -23.41 2.92
N TYR A 677 2.89 -23.94 1.70
CA TYR A 677 2.51 -25.31 1.43
C TYR A 677 3.58 -25.97 0.55
N LYS A 678 4.12 -27.11 1.00
CA LYS A 678 5.10 -27.87 0.21
C LYS A 678 4.42 -28.58 -0.97
N GLY A 679 5.04 -28.53 -2.14
CA GLY A 679 4.55 -29.09 -3.40
C GLY A 679 4.03 -28.05 -4.39
N ASN A 680 3.79 -28.48 -5.63
CA ASN A 680 3.25 -27.64 -6.70
C ASN A 680 1.75 -27.34 -6.53
N LEU A 681 1.19 -26.53 -7.45
CA LEU A 681 -0.22 -26.09 -7.39
C LEU A 681 -1.21 -27.26 -7.30
N ALA A 682 -0.99 -28.36 -8.04
CA ALA A 682 -1.84 -29.55 -7.99
C ALA A 682 -1.85 -30.21 -6.60
N ASN A 683 -0.72 -30.25 -5.89
CA ASN A 683 -0.64 -30.76 -4.53
C ASN A 683 -1.33 -29.81 -3.54
N PHE A 684 -1.14 -28.50 -3.70
CA PHE A 684 -1.84 -27.50 -2.92
C PHE A 684 -3.37 -27.62 -3.04
N VAL A 685 -3.92 -27.80 -4.26
CA VAL A 685 -5.36 -27.96 -4.48
C VAL A 685 -5.94 -29.25 -3.86
N LYS A 686 -5.13 -30.30 -3.70
CA LYS A 686 -5.55 -31.50 -2.94
C LYS A 686 -5.72 -31.19 -1.44
N ILE A 687 -4.85 -30.34 -0.88
CA ILE A 687 -4.87 -29.94 0.54
C ILE A 687 -6.00 -28.91 0.78
N ARG A 688 -6.18 -27.96 -0.15
CA ARG A 688 -7.22 -26.92 -0.10
C ARG A 688 -8.18 -27.06 -1.29
N PRO A 689 -9.29 -27.81 -1.15
CA PRO A 689 -10.27 -27.98 -2.24
C PRO A 689 -10.95 -26.69 -2.70
N GLU A 690 -10.97 -25.66 -1.84
CA GLU A 690 -11.50 -24.32 -2.16
C GLU A 690 -10.65 -23.61 -3.24
N ALA A 691 -9.37 -23.97 -3.36
CA ALA A 691 -8.45 -23.47 -4.38
C ALA A 691 -8.69 -24.09 -5.78
N LYS A 692 -9.72 -24.91 -5.96
CA LYS A 692 -10.10 -25.47 -7.27
C LYS A 692 -10.47 -24.40 -8.32
N SER A 693 -10.82 -23.19 -7.90
CA SER A 693 -11.03 -22.06 -8.83
C SER A 693 -9.77 -21.73 -9.65
N TYR A 694 -8.57 -22.11 -9.17
CA TYR A 694 -7.35 -22.01 -9.96
C TYR A 694 -7.36 -22.91 -11.21
N TYR A 695 -8.17 -23.97 -11.29
CA TYR A 695 -8.25 -24.82 -12.48
C TYR A 695 -9.54 -24.66 -13.30
N THR A 696 -10.63 -24.16 -12.70
CA THR A 696 -11.95 -24.15 -13.35
C THR A 696 -12.60 -22.76 -13.34
N LEU A 697 -13.01 -22.28 -14.53
CA LEU A 697 -13.66 -20.97 -14.73
C LEU A 697 -15.07 -20.88 -14.11
N SER A 698 -15.74 -22.01 -13.82
CA SER A 698 -17.13 -22.06 -13.34
C SER A 698 -17.28 -21.91 -11.82
N ALA A 699 -16.18 -21.98 -11.06
CA ALA A 699 -16.18 -21.88 -9.60
C ALA A 699 -15.95 -20.44 -9.07
N SER A 700 -16.01 -19.42 -9.93
CA SER A 700 -15.67 -18.04 -9.54
C SER A 700 -16.70 -17.42 -8.60
N THR A 701 -16.23 -16.78 -7.53
CA THR A 701 -17.10 -16.05 -6.58
C THR A 701 -17.54 -14.69 -7.13
N VAL A 702 -16.79 -14.13 -8.08
CA VAL A 702 -17.04 -12.82 -8.70
C VAL A 702 -17.94 -13.01 -9.92
N GLN A 703 -19.10 -12.34 -9.94
CA GLN A 703 -20.03 -12.35 -11.06
C GLN A 703 -20.06 -10.99 -11.73
N PHE A 704 -19.72 -10.93 -13.02
CA PHE A 704 -19.91 -9.72 -13.83
C PHE A 704 -21.31 -9.72 -14.44
N LYS A 705 -21.94 -8.54 -14.49
CA LYS A 705 -23.23 -8.33 -15.14
C LYS A 705 -23.10 -7.24 -16.19
N PHE A 706 -23.22 -7.65 -17.45
CA PHE A 706 -23.22 -6.71 -18.57
C PHE A 706 -24.63 -6.17 -18.85
N PRO A 707 -24.76 -4.85 -19.09
CA PRO A 707 -26.04 -4.31 -19.50
C PRO A 707 -26.48 -4.88 -20.85
N PRO A 708 -27.79 -5.04 -21.07
CA PRO A 708 -28.30 -5.48 -22.36
C PRO A 708 -27.99 -4.42 -23.43
N PRO A 709 -27.67 -4.85 -24.67
CA PRO A 709 -27.50 -3.92 -25.78
C PRO A 709 -28.82 -3.21 -26.08
N GLY A 710 -28.72 -1.96 -26.56
CA GLY A 710 -29.88 -1.22 -27.06
C GLY A 710 -30.55 -1.89 -28.26
N ILE A 711 -31.75 -1.42 -28.61
CA ILE A 711 -32.48 -1.93 -29.78
C ILE A 711 -31.95 -1.26 -31.04
N LEU A 712 -31.38 -2.04 -31.97
CA LEU A 712 -30.99 -1.53 -33.29
C LEU A 712 -32.20 -1.35 -34.20
N THR A 713 -32.57 -0.10 -34.48
CA THR A 713 -33.68 0.24 -35.38
C THR A 713 -33.42 -0.30 -36.79
N GLY A 714 -34.30 -1.19 -37.27
CA GLY A 714 -34.18 -1.78 -38.62
C GLY A 714 -33.59 -3.19 -38.63
N VAL A 715 -33.06 -3.68 -37.50
CA VAL A 715 -32.56 -5.06 -37.35
C VAL A 715 -33.58 -5.88 -36.56
N LYS A 716 -34.33 -6.75 -37.25
CA LYS A 716 -35.34 -7.63 -36.62
C LYS A 716 -34.80 -9.00 -36.17
N SER A 717 -33.68 -9.43 -36.75
CA SER A 717 -33.01 -10.70 -36.43
C SER A 717 -31.60 -10.44 -35.93
N GLN A 718 -31.18 -11.15 -34.88
CA GLN A 718 -29.83 -11.05 -34.31
C GLN A 718 -28.73 -11.54 -35.25
N THR A 719 -29.07 -12.43 -36.19
CA THR A 719 -28.15 -12.99 -37.20
C THR A 719 -27.89 -12.08 -38.39
N ARG A 720 -28.59 -10.95 -38.50
CA ARG A 720 -28.38 -10.00 -39.60
C ARG A 720 -27.03 -9.31 -39.43
N ALA A 721 -26.25 -9.21 -40.51
CA ALA A 721 -24.99 -8.48 -40.50
C ALA A 721 -25.19 -7.00 -40.14
N ILE A 722 -24.47 -6.56 -39.10
CA ILE A 722 -24.43 -5.18 -38.59
C ILE A 722 -23.13 -4.46 -39.00
N ILE A 723 -22.06 -5.23 -39.26
CA ILE A 723 -20.82 -4.77 -39.91
C ILE A 723 -20.52 -5.71 -41.08
N ARG A 724 -20.07 -5.14 -42.20
CA ARG A 724 -19.58 -5.89 -43.38
C ARG A 724 -18.30 -5.25 -43.91
N MET A 725 -17.26 -6.06 -44.08
CA MET A 725 -16.04 -5.69 -44.80
C MET A 725 -16.00 -6.44 -46.13
N SER A 726 -15.75 -5.72 -47.22
CA SER A 726 -15.69 -6.27 -48.57
C SER A 726 -14.37 -5.87 -49.24
N ASN A 727 -13.51 -6.86 -49.47
CA ASN A 727 -12.22 -6.77 -50.17
C ASN A 727 -11.34 -5.62 -49.64
N VAL A 728 -11.17 -5.54 -48.33
CA VAL A 728 -10.44 -4.47 -47.66
C VAL A 728 -8.94 -4.76 -47.63
N SER A 729 -8.14 -3.79 -48.07
CA SER A 729 -6.69 -3.79 -47.90
C SER A 729 -6.22 -2.50 -47.23
N TYR A 730 -5.19 -2.59 -46.39
CA TYR A 730 -4.64 -1.46 -45.66
C TYR A 730 -3.12 -1.53 -45.54
N ALA A 731 -2.45 -0.39 -45.80
CA ALA A 731 -1.03 -0.18 -45.59
C ALA A 731 -0.80 1.07 -44.75
N TYR A 732 0.09 0.99 -43.75
CA TYR A 732 0.50 2.17 -42.98
C TYR A 732 1.32 3.14 -43.87
N PRO A 733 1.23 4.47 -43.66
CA PRO A 733 2.02 5.43 -44.42
C PRO A 733 3.53 5.13 -44.33
N GLY A 734 4.19 4.98 -45.48
CA GLY A 734 5.63 4.65 -45.57
C GLY A 734 5.97 3.16 -45.48
N ALA A 735 5.00 2.26 -45.28
CA ALA A 735 5.25 0.81 -45.26
C ALA A 735 5.37 0.23 -46.68
N THR A 736 6.37 -0.61 -46.92
CA THR A 736 6.62 -1.28 -48.22
C THR A 736 5.69 -2.46 -48.47
N LYS A 737 5.06 -3.03 -47.44
CA LYS A 737 4.11 -4.14 -47.53
C LYS A 737 2.76 -3.77 -46.88
N PRO A 738 1.62 -4.15 -47.49
CA PRO A 738 0.31 -3.96 -46.87
C PRO A 738 0.19 -4.82 -45.61
N SER A 739 -0.30 -4.25 -44.52
CA SER A 739 -0.54 -4.95 -43.27
C SER A 739 -1.74 -5.90 -43.36
N LEU A 740 -2.74 -5.57 -44.19
CA LEU A 740 -3.87 -6.44 -44.50
C LEU A 740 -4.19 -6.40 -46.00
N GLN A 741 -4.56 -7.53 -46.58
CA GLN A 741 -4.82 -7.72 -48.00
C GLN A 741 -6.12 -8.50 -48.22
N GLU A 742 -7.02 -7.94 -49.02
CA GLU A 742 -8.24 -8.58 -49.55
C GLU A 742 -9.13 -9.23 -48.47
N VAL A 743 -9.29 -8.56 -47.33
CA VAL A 743 -10.06 -9.09 -46.21
C VAL A 743 -11.56 -8.87 -46.43
N SER A 744 -12.33 -9.95 -46.32
CA SER A 744 -13.80 -9.94 -46.37
C SER A 744 -14.39 -10.70 -45.19
N CYS A 745 -15.20 -10.01 -44.36
CA CYS A 745 -15.83 -10.61 -43.18
C CYS A 745 -17.13 -9.87 -42.80
N GLN A 746 -17.96 -10.51 -41.98
CA GLN A 746 -19.22 -9.94 -41.49
C GLN A 746 -19.43 -10.25 -40.01
N LEU A 747 -20.11 -9.35 -39.30
CA LEU A 747 -20.44 -9.50 -37.89
C LEU A 747 -21.92 -9.23 -37.66
N SER A 748 -22.51 -9.93 -36.70
CA SER A 748 -23.92 -9.85 -36.30
C SER A 748 -24.04 -9.66 -34.78
N LEU A 749 -25.25 -9.47 -34.26
CA LEU A 749 -25.48 -9.40 -32.81
C LEU A 749 -25.29 -10.77 -32.11
N SER A 750 -25.38 -11.86 -32.86
CA SER A 750 -25.12 -13.21 -32.35
C SER A 750 -23.67 -13.67 -32.52
N SER A 751 -22.81 -12.87 -33.17
CA SER A 751 -21.44 -13.28 -33.46
C SER A 751 -20.62 -13.45 -32.19
N ARG A 752 -19.84 -14.54 -32.13
CA ARG A 752 -18.87 -14.87 -31.09
C ARG A 752 -17.56 -15.28 -31.76
N VAL A 753 -16.74 -14.28 -32.06
CA VAL A 753 -15.56 -14.42 -32.92
C VAL A 753 -14.30 -14.33 -32.09
N ALA A 754 -13.39 -15.30 -32.26
CA ALA A 754 -12.01 -15.21 -31.79
C ALA A 754 -11.06 -14.91 -32.94
N ILE A 755 -10.17 -13.93 -32.79
CA ILE A 755 -9.11 -13.62 -33.76
C ILE A 755 -7.79 -14.19 -33.24
N ILE A 756 -7.24 -15.17 -33.95
CA ILE A 756 -6.06 -15.94 -33.54
C ILE A 756 -4.95 -15.75 -34.59
N GLY A 757 -3.72 -15.52 -34.15
CA GLY A 757 -2.57 -15.37 -35.03
C GLY A 757 -1.33 -14.88 -34.29
N PRO A 758 -0.14 -15.06 -34.88
CA PRO A 758 1.12 -14.63 -34.27
C PRO A 758 1.15 -13.10 -34.09
N ASN A 759 1.99 -12.64 -33.16
CA ASN A 759 2.17 -11.21 -32.93
C ASN A 759 2.69 -10.53 -34.20
N GLY A 760 2.15 -9.36 -34.55
CA GLY A 760 2.51 -8.65 -35.79
C GLY A 760 1.79 -9.11 -37.07
N ALA A 761 0.92 -10.14 -37.02
CA ALA A 761 0.21 -10.65 -38.20
C ALA A 761 -0.86 -9.70 -38.79
N GLY A 762 -1.19 -8.60 -38.10
CA GLY A 762 -2.24 -7.64 -38.51
C GLY A 762 -3.54 -7.72 -37.71
N LYS A 763 -3.58 -8.44 -36.58
CA LYS A 763 -4.77 -8.59 -35.71
C LYS A 763 -5.34 -7.25 -35.23
N SER A 764 -4.51 -6.41 -34.62
CA SER A 764 -4.95 -5.09 -34.13
C SER A 764 -5.32 -4.16 -35.29
N THR A 765 -4.64 -4.25 -36.43
CA THR A 765 -4.99 -3.51 -37.66
C THR A 765 -6.38 -3.90 -38.16
N LEU A 766 -6.76 -5.18 -38.09
CA LEU A 766 -8.09 -5.66 -38.46
C LEU A 766 -9.16 -5.04 -37.56
N ILE A 767 -8.92 -5.01 -36.25
CA ILE A 767 -9.82 -4.34 -35.30
C ILE A 767 -9.91 -2.85 -35.57
N LYS A 768 -8.80 -2.15 -35.81
CA LYS A 768 -8.80 -0.71 -36.11
C LYS A 768 -9.66 -0.37 -37.33
N LEU A 769 -9.65 -1.23 -38.36
CA LEU A 769 -10.54 -1.10 -39.52
C LEU A 769 -12.01 -1.37 -39.15
N LEU A 770 -12.29 -2.40 -38.35
CA LEU A 770 -13.64 -2.73 -37.88
C LEU A 770 -14.25 -1.65 -36.97
N THR A 771 -13.45 -1.10 -36.04
CA THR A 771 -13.88 -0.05 -35.10
C THR A 771 -13.86 1.34 -35.75
N GLY A 772 -13.20 1.48 -36.92
CA GLY A 772 -13.14 2.72 -37.70
C GLY A 772 -12.13 3.72 -37.16
N GLU A 773 -11.06 3.25 -36.53
CA GLU A 773 -9.89 4.06 -36.16
C GLU A 773 -8.99 4.34 -37.35
N THR A 774 -8.98 3.44 -38.34
CA THR A 774 -8.23 3.60 -39.60
C THR A 774 -9.15 3.47 -40.80
N ILE A 775 -8.85 4.21 -41.86
CA ILE A 775 -9.56 4.15 -43.15
C ILE A 775 -8.86 3.12 -44.04
N PRO A 776 -9.59 2.19 -44.68
CA PRO A 776 -8.99 1.24 -45.60
C PRO A 776 -8.37 1.95 -46.82
N THR A 777 -7.25 1.44 -47.33
CA THR A 777 -6.60 1.96 -48.54
C THR A 777 -7.41 1.58 -49.79
N THR A 778 -7.93 0.35 -49.83
CA THR A 778 -8.86 -0.13 -50.85
C THR A 778 -9.95 -0.99 -50.21
N GLY A 779 -11.09 -1.13 -50.88
CA GLY A 779 -12.27 -1.84 -50.36
C GLY A 779 -13.21 -0.94 -49.55
N LYS A 780 -14.24 -1.55 -48.94
CA LYS A 780 -15.28 -0.82 -48.19
C LYS A 780 -15.63 -1.50 -46.87
N VAL A 781 -15.80 -0.70 -45.82
CA VAL A 781 -16.33 -1.12 -44.52
C VAL A 781 -17.69 -0.47 -44.32
N GLU A 782 -18.74 -1.29 -44.18
CA GLU A 782 -20.12 -0.84 -43.97
C GLU A 782 -20.54 -1.11 -42.53
N LYS A 783 -21.07 -0.09 -41.85
CA LYS A 783 -21.54 -0.17 -40.47
C LYS A 783 -22.98 0.27 -40.37
N HIS A 784 -23.73 -0.38 -39.48
CA HIS A 784 -25.06 0.11 -39.14
C HIS A 784 -24.96 1.47 -38.41
N PRO A 785 -25.81 2.47 -38.69
CA PRO A 785 -25.62 3.84 -38.19
C PRO A 785 -25.77 3.98 -36.68
N ASN A 786 -26.72 3.25 -36.08
CA ASN A 786 -26.92 3.25 -34.62
C ASN A 786 -26.02 2.23 -33.90
N LEU A 787 -25.01 1.68 -34.59
CA LEU A 787 -24.13 0.68 -34.00
C LEU A 787 -23.22 1.35 -32.98
N ARG A 788 -23.14 0.75 -31.80
CA ARG A 788 -22.23 1.16 -30.72
C ARG A 788 -21.28 0.02 -30.45
N ILE A 789 -19.99 0.32 -30.47
CA ILE A 789 -18.93 -0.65 -30.27
C ILE A 789 -18.20 -0.27 -28.98
N GLY A 790 -18.26 -1.12 -27.97
CA GLY A 790 -17.41 -1.02 -26.79
C GLY A 790 -16.07 -1.64 -27.14
N TYR A 791 -15.02 -0.83 -27.23
CA TYR A 791 -13.69 -1.31 -27.58
C TYR A 791 -12.75 -1.22 -26.38
N ILE A 792 -12.14 -2.34 -26.03
CA ILE A 792 -11.13 -2.45 -24.98
C ILE A 792 -9.82 -2.81 -25.66
N LYS A 793 -8.94 -1.82 -25.78
CA LYS A 793 -7.61 -1.95 -26.37
C LYS A 793 -6.67 -2.74 -25.46
N GLN A 794 -5.67 -3.38 -26.05
CA GLN A 794 -4.56 -3.98 -25.30
C GLN A 794 -3.83 -2.95 -24.41
N HIS A 795 -3.71 -1.71 -24.88
CA HIS A 795 -3.15 -0.56 -24.15
C HIS A 795 -4.25 0.36 -23.57
N ALA A 796 -5.40 -0.17 -23.18
CA ALA A 796 -6.49 0.67 -22.67
C ALA A 796 -6.13 1.43 -21.37
N LEU A 797 -5.06 1.01 -20.69
CA LEU A 797 -4.56 1.65 -19.48
C LEU A 797 -4.01 3.07 -19.77
N GLU A 798 -3.45 3.34 -20.94
CA GLU A 798 -2.88 4.66 -21.29
C GLU A 798 -3.92 5.79 -21.18
N HIS A 799 -5.17 5.51 -21.58
CA HIS A 799 -6.25 6.50 -21.50
C HIS A 799 -6.68 6.80 -20.06
N VAL A 800 -6.60 5.80 -19.20
CA VAL A 800 -6.92 5.92 -17.77
C VAL A 800 -5.74 6.53 -17.01
N GLU A 801 -4.52 6.31 -17.49
CA GLU A 801 -3.28 6.90 -16.96
C GLU A 801 -3.16 8.41 -17.18
N MET A 802 -3.92 8.99 -18.10
CA MET A 802 -4.03 10.45 -18.21
C MET A 802 -4.91 11.09 -17.11
N HIS A 803 -5.55 10.28 -16.27
CA HIS A 803 -6.52 10.70 -15.25
C HIS A 803 -6.28 10.03 -13.89
N LEU A 804 -5.02 9.86 -13.50
CA LEU A 804 -4.66 9.21 -12.24
C LEU A 804 -5.21 9.94 -11.02
N GLU A 805 -5.39 11.26 -11.11
CA GLU A 805 -5.87 12.14 -10.04
C GLU A 805 -7.38 12.06 -9.79
N LYS A 806 -8.14 11.43 -10.70
CA LYS A 806 -9.59 11.29 -10.57
C LYS A 806 -9.95 9.95 -9.93
N THR A 807 -11.09 9.89 -9.26
CA THR A 807 -11.68 8.61 -8.87
C THR A 807 -12.38 7.93 -10.06
N PRO A 808 -12.57 6.60 -10.07
CA PRO A 808 -13.32 5.91 -11.12
C PRO A 808 -14.69 6.51 -11.41
N ASN A 809 -15.40 6.96 -10.36
CA ASN A 809 -16.68 7.65 -10.49
C ASN A 809 -16.54 8.97 -11.26
N GLN A 810 -15.59 9.82 -10.86
CA GLN A 810 -15.31 11.09 -11.52
C GLN A 810 -14.83 10.90 -12.97
N TYR A 811 -14.04 9.86 -13.24
CA TYR A 811 -13.60 9.51 -14.59
C TYR A 811 -14.79 9.17 -15.49
N LEU A 812 -15.75 8.37 -14.99
CA LEU A 812 -16.94 8.03 -15.77
C LEU A 812 -17.85 9.25 -16.02
N GLN A 813 -18.00 10.12 -15.02
CA GLN A 813 -18.71 11.40 -15.18
C GLN A 813 -18.03 12.29 -16.21
N TRP A 814 -16.69 12.38 -16.18
CA TRP A 814 -15.90 13.14 -17.15
C TRP A 814 -16.04 12.59 -18.56
N ARG A 815 -16.01 11.26 -18.72
CA ARG A 815 -16.11 10.57 -20.01
C ARG A 815 -17.45 10.83 -20.71
N TYR A 816 -18.53 10.91 -19.93
CA TYR A 816 -19.91 11.03 -20.43
C TYR A 816 -20.58 12.39 -20.15
N GLN A 817 -19.83 13.42 -19.75
CA GLN A 817 -20.35 14.70 -19.26
C GLN A 817 -21.38 15.38 -20.19
N HIS A 818 -21.27 15.21 -21.51
CA HIS A 818 -22.17 15.82 -22.49
C HIS A 818 -23.23 14.85 -23.05
N GLY A 819 -23.39 13.66 -22.47
CA GLY A 819 -24.30 12.65 -22.99
C GLY A 819 -23.77 11.89 -24.22
N ASP A 820 -22.47 11.99 -24.47
CA ASP A 820 -21.74 11.26 -25.49
C ASP A 820 -20.43 10.71 -24.92
N ASP A 821 -19.89 9.68 -25.58
CA ASP A 821 -18.61 9.09 -25.17
C ASP A 821 -17.45 9.91 -25.77
N ARG A 822 -16.82 10.75 -24.93
CA ARG A 822 -15.67 11.60 -25.33
C ARG A 822 -14.50 10.81 -25.90
N GLU A 823 -14.30 9.56 -25.48
CA GLU A 823 -13.20 8.73 -25.98
C GLU A 823 -13.34 8.46 -27.48
N VAL A 824 -14.57 8.37 -27.98
CA VAL A 824 -14.83 8.11 -29.40
C VAL A 824 -14.49 9.33 -30.25
N HIS A 825 -14.63 10.55 -29.71
CA HIS A 825 -14.31 11.82 -30.40
C HIS A 825 -12.82 12.04 -30.62
N MET A 826 -11.96 11.45 -29.79
CA MET A 826 -10.51 11.54 -29.94
C MET A 826 -9.94 10.62 -31.03
N LYS A 827 -10.79 9.88 -31.77
CA LYS A 827 -10.34 9.03 -32.88
C LYS A 827 -9.87 9.86 -34.07
N GLN A 828 -8.73 9.47 -34.66
CA GLN A 828 -8.11 10.15 -35.81
C GLN A 828 -9.04 10.28 -37.03
N THR A 829 -9.99 9.37 -37.22
CA THR A 829 -10.99 9.44 -38.29
C THR A 829 -11.98 10.60 -38.16
N ARG A 830 -12.09 11.19 -36.97
CA ARG A 830 -13.02 12.30 -36.65
C ARG A 830 -12.39 13.68 -36.71
N VAL A 831 -11.07 13.78 -36.69
CA VAL A 831 -10.41 15.07 -36.88
C VAL A 831 -10.67 15.52 -38.33
N LEU A 832 -11.37 16.65 -38.48
CA LEU A 832 -11.62 17.29 -39.78
C LEU A 832 -10.27 17.56 -40.45
N SER A 833 -10.01 16.87 -41.57
CA SER A 833 -8.83 17.14 -42.39
C SER A 833 -9.00 18.47 -43.12
N ASP A 834 -7.91 19.04 -43.62
CA ASP A 834 -7.97 20.30 -44.38
C ASP A 834 -8.87 20.19 -45.62
N ALA A 835 -8.97 18.99 -46.21
CA ALA A 835 -9.89 18.70 -47.30
C ALA A 835 -11.37 18.73 -46.86
N ASP A 836 -11.69 18.28 -45.64
CA ASP A 836 -13.06 18.32 -45.12
C ASP A 836 -13.46 19.74 -44.71
N ARG A 837 -12.51 20.52 -44.18
CA ARG A 837 -12.72 21.95 -43.87
C ARG A 837 -13.04 22.74 -45.15
N ALA A 838 -12.30 22.49 -46.23
CA ALA A 838 -12.59 23.06 -47.54
C ALA A 838 -13.96 22.60 -48.10
N GLN A 839 -14.37 21.36 -47.82
CA GLN A 839 -15.67 20.84 -48.23
C GLN A 839 -16.84 21.53 -47.50
N MET A 840 -16.67 21.96 -46.24
CA MET A 840 -17.68 22.75 -45.51
C MET A 840 -17.91 24.14 -46.09
N GLU A 841 -16.93 24.69 -46.82
CA GLU A 841 -17.05 25.99 -47.49
C GLU A 841 -17.71 25.89 -48.89
N LYS A 842 -18.01 24.68 -49.36
CA LYS A 842 -18.61 24.46 -50.68
C LYS A 842 -20.09 24.84 -50.69
N TRP A 843 -20.47 25.63 -51.69
CA TRP A 843 -21.88 25.96 -51.96
C TRP A 843 -22.57 24.75 -52.60
N VAL A 844 -23.65 24.29 -51.97
CA VAL A 844 -24.47 23.16 -52.40
C VAL A 844 -25.73 23.68 -53.07
N ASP A 845 -26.00 23.21 -54.30
CA ASP A 845 -27.27 23.43 -55.00
C ASP A 845 -28.07 22.13 -54.99
N LEU A 846 -29.28 22.19 -54.40
CA LEU A 846 -30.17 21.04 -54.25
C LEU A 846 -31.13 20.87 -55.44
N LYS A 847 -31.02 21.71 -56.48
CA LYS A 847 -31.93 21.72 -57.64
C LYS A 847 -33.40 21.86 -57.26
N ASP A 848 -33.65 22.51 -56.12
CA ASP A 848 -34.98 22.77 -55.55
C ASP A 848 -35.54 24.15 -55.94
N GLY A 849 -34.88 24.82 -56.89
CA GLY A 849 -35.24 26.14 -57.39
C GLY A 849 -34.79 27.31 -56.50
N LYS A 850 -33.99 27.06 -55.46
CA LYS A 850 -33.43 28.09 -54.57
C LYS A 850 -31.95 28.35 -54.85
N SER A 851 -31.45 29.48 -54.36
CA SER A 851 -30.02 29.81 -54.46
C SER A 851 -29.17 28.75 -53.76
N PRO A 852 -27.94 28.48 -54.23
CA PRO A 852 -26.99 27.60 -53.55
C PRO A 852 -26.78 28.03 -52.09
N ARG A 853 -26.52 27.07 -51.20
CA ARG A 853 -26.38 27.30 -49.76
C ARG A 853 -25.21 26.51 -49.19
N GLN A 854 -24.67 26.97 -48.07
CA GLN A 854 -23.60 26.27 -47.36
C GLN A 854 -24.14 25.57 -46.11
N ILE A 855 -23.72 24.33 -45.90
CA ILE A 855 -24.06 23.54 -44.71
C ILE A 855 -23.29 24.10 -43.51
N GLU A 856 -24.00 24.41 -42.42
CA GLU A 856 -23.39 24.82 -41.15
C GLU A 856 -23.26 23.61 -40.21
N SER A 857 -24.35 22.89 -39.97
CA SER A 857 -24.38 21.69 -39.13
C SER A 857 -25.60 20.83 -39.39
N LEU A 858 -25.60 19.60 -38.88
CA LEU A 858 -26.78 18.73 -38.82
C LEU A 858 -27.46 18.91 -37.46
N VAL A 859 -28.78 19.08 -37.46
CA VAL A 859 -29.57 19.41 -36.26
C VAL A 859 -30.40 18.22 -35.78
N GLY A 860 -30.92 17.44 -36.71
CA GLY A 860 -31.87 16.39 -36.42
C GLY A 860 -31.77 15.24 -37.42
N ARG A 861 -32.22 14.06 -37.01
CA ARG A 861 -32.31 12.86 -37.86
C ARG A 861 -33.70 12.27 -37.76
N SER A 862 -34.27 11.90 -38.89
CA SER A 862 -35.55 11.19 -38.95
C SER A 862 -35.48 10.01 -39.92
N LYS A 863 -36.33 9.02 -39.69
CA LYS A 863 -36.39 7.83 -40.55
C LYS A 863 -37.01 8.20 -41.89
N TYR A 864 -36.31 7.87 -42.97
CA TYR A 864 -36.78 8.09 -44.35
C TYR A 864 -36.67 6.79 -45.15
N LYS A 865 -37.82 6.17 -45.45
CA LYS A 865 -37.87 4.85 -46.10
C LYS A 865 -37.06 3.80 -45.32
N LYS A 866 -36.04 3.20 -45.96
CA LYS A 866 -35.09 2.22 -45.37
C LYS A 866 -33.80 2.88 -44.85
N THR A 867 -33.67 4.20 -44.97
CA THR A 867 -32.49 5.00 -44.59
C THR A 867 -32.89 6.17 -43.68
N PHE A 868 -32.00 7.14 -43.50
CA PHE A 868 -32.21 8.35 -42.70
C PHE A 868 -32.23 9.60 -43.59
N GLN A 869 -32.93 10.62 -43.12
CA GLN A 869 -32.81 11.99 -43.62
C GLN A 869 -32.40 12.90 -42.45
N TYR A 870 -31.57 13.89 -42.75
CA TYR A 870 -30.98 14.80 -41.78
C TYR A 870 -31.54 16.20 -41.98
N GLU A 871 -31.84 16.86 -40.89
CA GLU A 871 -32.19 18.27 -40.86
C GLU A 871 -30.90 19.09 -40.95
N VAL A 872 -30.74 19.79 -42.07
CA VAL A 872 -29.55 20.59 -42.35
C VAL A 872 -29.80 22.04 -41.97
N LYS A 873 -28.94 22.54 -41.08
CA LYS A 873 -28.83 23.96 -40.76
C LYS A 873 -27.95 24.63 -41.81
N TRP A 874 -28.50 25.64 -42.45
CA TRP A 874 -27.79 26.42 -43.47
C TRP A 874 -27.13 27.65 -42.85
N ARG A 875 -25.88 27.89 -43.24
CA ARG A 875 -25.08 29.01 -42.75
C ARG A 875 -25.77 30.34 -43.06
N GLY A 876 -25.96 31.17 -42.04
CA GLY A 876 -26.56 32.51 -42.18
C GLY A 876 -28.07 32.54 -42.45
N LEU A 877 -28.76 31.38 -42.46
CA LEU A 877 -30.22 31.32 -42.55
C LEU A 877 -30.84 31.02 -41.18
N LEU A 878 -32.05 31.53 -40.92
CA LEU A 878 -32.79 31.23 -39.69
C LEU A 878 -33.17 29.74 -39.60
N PRO A 879 -33.27 29.13 -38.39
CA PRO A 879 -33.63 27.70 -38.24
C PRO A 879 -34.93 27.28 -38.93
N LYS A 880 -35.89 28.21 -39.09
CA LYS A 880 -37.12 27.98 -39.87
C LYS A 880 -36.90 27.59 -41.34
N ASN A 881 -35.71 27.86 -41.87
CA ASN A 881 -35.31 27.57 -43.25
C ASN A 881 -34.51 26.27 -43.39
N ASN A 882 -34.37 25.50 -42.30
CA ASN A 882 -33.74 24.18 -42.34
C ASN A 882 -34.47 23.26 -43.33
N THR A 883 -33.72 22.37 -43.96
CA THR A 883 -34.28 21.43 -44.95
C THR A 883 -33.88 20.02 -44.61
N MET A 884 -34.79 19.07 -44.85
CA MET A 884 -34.49 17.65 -44.69
C MET A 884 -33.80 17.13 -45.96
N ILE A 885 -32.59 16.60 -45.81
CA ILE A 885 -31.81 16.03 -46.91
C ILE A 885 -31.56 14.54 -46.65
N SER A 886 -31.67 13.70 -47.67
CA SER A 886 -31.44 12.26 -47.53
C SER A 886 -29.97 11.96 -47.27
N ARG A 887 -29.69 10.85 -46.55
CA ARG A 887 -28.32 10.38 -46.32
C ARG A 887 -27.52 10.21 -47.62
N GLU A 888 -28.15 9.59 -48.62
CA GLU A 888 -27.53 9.28 -49.91
C GLU A 888 -27.06 10.57 -50.60
N THR A 889 -27.90 11.60 -50.59
CA THR A 889 -27.56 12.91 -51.15
C THR A 889 -26.41 13.58 -50.39
N LEU A 890 -26.37 13.51 -49.05
CA LEU A 890 -25.27 14.09 -48.27
C LEU A 890 -23.94 13.37 -48.51
N THR A 891 -23.98 12.04 -48.65
CA THR A 891 -22.81 11.21 -49.00
C THR A 891 -22.33 11.51 -50.43
N GLU A 892 -23.22 11.62 -51.42
CA GLU A 892 -22.86 12.00 -52.80
C GLU A 892 -22.22 13.39 -52.88
N LEU A 893 -22.66 14.29 -51.99
CA LEU A 893 -22.09 15.63 -51.84
C LEU A 893 -20.78 15.64 -51.03
N GLY A 894 -20.29 14.49 -50.53
CA GLY A 894 -19.02 14.35 -49.84
C GLY A 894 -19.04 14.70 -48.34
N PHE A 895 -20.21 14.77 -47.71
CA PHE A 895 -20.36 15.10 -46.27
C PHE A 895 -20.41 13.87 -45.35
N ASP A 896 -19.73 12.78 -45.72
CA ASP A 896 -19.76 11.50 -44.99
C ASP A 896 -19.33 11.61 -43.53
N LYS A 897 -18.28 12.40 -43.24
CA LYS A 897 -17.79 12.60 -41.87
C LYS A 897 -18.80 13.31 -40.98
N LEU A 898 -19.46 14.34 -41.51
CA LEU A 898 -20.46 15.12 -40.79
C LEU A 898 -21.70 14.27 -40.47
N VAL A 899 -22.13 13.44 -41.44
CA VAL A 899 -23.21 12.47 -41.24
C VAL A 899 -22.84 11.42 -40.19
N GLN A 900 -21.63 10.87 -40.25
CA GLN A 900 -21.16 9.86 -39.31
C GLN A 900 -21.02 10.42 -37.89
N GLU A 901 -20.52 11.65 -37.74
CA GLU A 901 -20.42 12.34 -36.45
C GLU A 901 -21.79 12.50 -35.79
N PHE A 902 -22.79 12.96 -36.56
CA PHE A 902 -24.16 13.11 -36.06
C PHE A 902 -24.80 11.76 -35.72
N ASP A 903 -24.61 10.74 -36.54
CA ASP A 903 -25.11 9.39 -36.27
C ASP A 903 -24.50 8.80 -35.00
N ASP A 904 -23.21 8.99 -34.76
CA ASP A 904 -22.53 8.50 -33.56
C ASP A 904 -23.00 9.23 -32.30
N HIS A 905 -23.19 10.55 -32.36
CA HIS A 905 -23.75 11.34 -31.27
C HIS A 905 -25.17 10.87 -30.92
N GLU A 906 -26.04 10.73 -31.93
CA GLU A 906 -27.40 10.21 -31.73
C GLU A 906 -27.41 8.77 -31.21
N ALA A 907 -26.52 7.91 -31.72
CA ALA A 907 -26.40 6.53 -31.28
C ALA A 907 -25.99 6.44 -29.81
N SER A 908 -25.04 7.29 -29.37
CA SER A 908 -24.59 7.39 -27.99
C SER A 908 -25.68 7.94 -27.07
N ARG A 909 -26.38 9.00 -27.49
CA ARG A 909 -27.49 9.60 -26.74
C ARG A 909 -28.63 8.60 -26.54
N GLU A 910 -29.04 7.90 -27.60
CA GLU A 910 -30.02 6.80 -27.54
C GLU A 910 -29.51 5.63 -26.67
N GLY A 911 -28.19 5.38 -26.68
CA GLY A 911 -27.53 4.32 -25.93
C GLY A 911 -27.54 4.55 -24.43
N LEU A 912 -27.25 5.78 -23.99
CA LEU A 912 -27.31 6.17 -22.59
C LEU A 912 -28.74 6.13 -22.05
N GLY A 913 -29.72 6.55 -22.86
CA GLY A 913 -31.14 6.39 -22.55
C GLY A 913 -31.52 6.93 -21.16
N TYR A 914 -31.79 6.01 -20.22
CA TYR A 914 -32.20 6.30 -18.84
C TYR A 914 -31.05 6.32 -17.81
N ARG A 915 -29.79 6.13 -18.24
CA ARG A 915 -28.64 6.10 -17.34
C ARG A 915 -28.26 7.52 -16.93
N GLU A 916 -28.67 7.90 -15.73
CA GLU A 916 -28.29 9.18 -15.13
C GLU A 916 -26.86 9.12 -14.57
N LEU A 917 -26.09 10.19 -14.76
CA LEU A 917 -24.73 10.34 -14.21
C LEU A 917 -24.76 10.72 -12.72
N GLN A 918 -25.52 9.97 -11.92
CA GLN A 918 -25.55 10.12 -10.47
C GLN A 918 -24.51 9.19 -9.82
N PRO A 919 -23.76 9.64 -8.80
CA PRO A 919 -22.74 8.81 -8.14
C PRO A 919 -23.26 7.45 -7.69
N LYS A 920 -24.47 7.37 -7.13
CA LYS A 920 -25.09 6.11 -6.66
C LYS A 920 -25.32 5.09 -7.79
N VAL A 921 -25.73 5.55 -8.98
CA VAL A 921 -25.95 4.67 -10.14
C VAL A 921 -24.60 4.20 -10.71
N ILE A 922 -23.61 5.09 -10.70
CA ILE A 922 -22.25 4.80 -11.15
C ILE A 922 -21.59 3.77 -10.22
N SER A 923 -21.69 3.93 -8.90
CA SER A 923 -21.15 2.97 -7.92
C SER A 923 -21.77 1.59 -8.11
N LYS A 924 -23.09 1.50 -8.32
CA LYS A 924 -23.76 0.23 -8.61
C LYS A 924 -23.27 -0.41 -9.92
N HIS A 925 -23.02 0.39 -10.95
CA HIS A 925 -22.48 -0.13 -12.22
C HIS A 925 -21.05 -0.67 -12.08
N PHE A 926 -20.24 -0.07 -11.21
CA PHE A 926 -18.92 -0.60 -10.86
C PHE A 926 -19.03 -1.89 -10.03
N GLU A 927 -19.97 -1.96 -9.08
CA GLU A 927 -20.27 -3.15 -8.28
C GLU A 927 -20.69 -4.34 -9.17
N ASP A 928 -21.57 -4.10 -10.15
CA ASP A 928 -22.00 -5.09 -11.14
C ASP A 928 -20.84 -5.66 -11.99
N LEU A 929 -19.70 -4.96 -12.03
CA LEU A 929 -18.45 -5.36 -12.70
C LEU A 929 -17.37 -5.81 -11.72
N GLY A 930 -17.73 -6.05 -10.46
CA GLY A 930 -16.85 -6.58 -9.42
C GLY A 930 -15.77 -5.60 -8.97
N LEU A 931 -16.04 -4.28 -9.02
CA LEU A 931 -15.24 -3.25 -8.36
C LEU A 931 -16.02 -2.72 -7.14
N ASP A 932 -15.35 -2.66 -5.99
CA ASP A 932 -15.96 -2.21 -4.74
C ASP A 932 -16.43 -0.73 -4.85
N PRO A 933 -17.67 -0.40 -4.44
CA PRO A 933 -18.18 0.96 -4.42
C PRO A 933 -17.30 1.97 -3.66
N GLU A 934 -16.67 1.54 -2.56
CA GLU A 934 -15.81 2.40 -1.75
C GLU A 934 -14.56 2.80 -2.55
N ILE A 935 -13.92 1.82 -3.19
CA ILE A 935 -12.77 2.02 -4.07
C ILE A 935 -13.16 2.91 -5.27
N ALA A 936 -14.35 2.69 -5.85
CA ALA A 936 -14.80 3.44 -7.01
C ALA A 936 -15.06 4.93 -6.72
N ASN A 937 -15.43 5.27 -5.49
CA ASN A 937 -15.86 6.62 -5.10
C ASN A 937 -14.74 7.45 -4.47
N HIS A 938 -13.85 6.83 -3.69
CA HIS A 938 -12.90 7.56 -2.84
C HIS A 938 -11.44 7.36 -3.25
N ASN A 939 -11.10 6.26 -3.93
CA ASN A 939 -9.73 5.99 -4.33
C ASN A 939 -9.44 6.61 -5.70
N GLU A 940 -8.31 7.30 -5.78
CA GLU A 940 -7.77 7.81 -7.05
C GLU A 940 -7.31 6.66 -7.95
N ILE A 941 -7.50 6.82 -9.25
CA ILE A 941 -7.10 5.84 -10.27
C ILE A 941 -5.59 5.54 -10.19
N GLY A 942 -4.77 6.50 -9.78
CA GLY A 942 -3.34 6.34 -9.49
C GLY A 942 -3.02 5.19 -8.53
N SER A 943 -3.88 4.99 -7.53
CA SER A 943 -3.69 3.97 -6.50
C SER A 943 -4.22 2.58 -6.88
N LEU A 944 -4.93 2.45 -8.00
CA LEU A 944 -5.57 1.20 -8.40
C LEU A 944 -4.57 0.22 -9.04
N SER A 945 -4.77 -1.07 -8.77
CA SER A 945 -4.04 -2.14 -9.45
C SER A 945 -4.39 -2.22 -10.95
N GLY A 946 -3.52 -2.83 -11.76
CA GLY A 946 -3.77 -3.01 -13.20
C GLY A 946 -5.11 -3.69 -13.51
N GLY A 947 -5.46 -4.74 -12.77
CA GLY A 947 -6.75 -5.42 -12.93
C GLY A 947 -7.96 -4.57 -12.53
N GLN A 948 -7.84 -3.74 -11.48
CA GLN A 948 -8.88 -2.76 -11.14
C GLN A 948 -9.02 -1.68 -12.23
N LYS A 949 -7.91 -1.17 -12.77
CA LYS A 949 -7.94 -0.22 -13.90
C LYS A 949 -8.63 -0.82 -15.12
N VAL A 950 -8.39 -2.09 -15.45
CA VAL A 950 -9.11 -2.79 -16.53
C VAL A 950 -10.60 -2.89 -16.25
N LYS A 951 -11.02 -3.19 -15.01
CA LYS A 951 -12.45 -3.13 -14.63
C LYS A 951 -13.04 -1.73 -14.85
N VAL A 952 -12.30 -0.67 -14.59
CA VAL A 952 -12.74 0.72 -14.85
C VAL A 952 -12.92 0.99 -16.35
N VAL A 953 -12.00 0.51 -17.19
CA VAL A 953 -12.14 0.59 -18.66
C VAL A 953 -13.36 -0.19 -19.15
N ILE A 954 -13.54 -1.44 -18.68
CA ILE A 954 -14.71 -2.26 -19.02
C ILE A 954 -15.99 -1.53 -18.62
N ALA A 955 -16.05 -0.97 -17.41
CA ALA A 955 -17.19 -0.19 -16.95
C ALA A 955 -17.47 1.02 -17.83
N GLY A 956 -16.42 1.76 -18.23
CA GLY A 956 -16.51 2.87 -19.17
C GLY A 956 -17.09 2.46 -20.52
N ALA A 957 -16.60 1.37 -21.11
CA ALA A 957 -17.09 0.87 -22.40
C ALA A 957 -18.54 0.34 -22.31
N MET A 958 -18.90 -0.30 -21.21
CA MET A 958 -20.23 -0.88 -21.01
C MET A 958 -21.30 0.16 -20.61
N TRP A 959 -20.90 1.37 -20.19
CA TRP A 959 -21.83 2.42 -19.81
C TRP A 959 -22.75 2.87 -20.96
N ASN A 960 -22.25 2.84 -22.20
CA ASN A 960 -23.01 3.23 -23.40
C ASN A 960 -23.89 2.09 -23.98
N ASN A 961 -24.14 1.02 -23.22
CA ASN A 961 -24.93 -0.15 -23.64
C ASN A 961 -24.57 -0.61 -25.09
N PRO A 962 -23.30 -1.03 -25.31
CA PRO A 962 -22.80 -1.34 -26.64
C PRO A 962 -23.50 -2.55 -27.24
N HIS A 963 -23.57 -2.60 -28.58
CA HIS A 963 -24.15 -3.73 -29.31
C HIS A 963 -23.09 -4.76 -29.71
N LEU A 964 -21.85 -4.32 -29.86
CA LEU A 964 -20.69 -5.14 -30.16
C LEU A 964 -19.62 -4.83 -29.11
N LEU A 965 -19.09 -5.87 -28.47
CA LEU A 965 -17.98 -5.76 -27.52
C LEU A 965 -16.72 -6.32 -28.16
N VAL A 966 -15.64 -5.55 -28.15
CA VAL A 966 -14.34 -5.93 -28.70
C VAL A 966 -13.33 -5.94 -27.56
N LEU A 967 -12.76 -7.12 -27.28
CA LEU A 967 -11.81 -7.35 -26.21
C LEU A 967 -10.46 -7.75 -26.81
N ASP A 968 -9.47 -6.89 -26.68
CA ASP A 968 -8.10 -7.17 -27.15
C ASP A 968 -7.23 -7.62 -25.97
N GLU A 969 -6.96 -8.94 -25.90
CA GLU A 969 -6.18 -9.62 -24.85
C GLU A 969 -6.66 -9.34 -23.39
N PRO A 970 -7.94 -9.60 -23.06
CA PRO A 970 -8.48 -9.33 -21.72
C PRO A 970 -7.86 -10.22 -20.62
N THR A 971 -7.18 -11.31 -21.01
CA THR A 971 -6.54 -12.28 -20.11
C THR A 971 -5.27 -11.76 -19.43
N ASN A 972 -4.61 -10.74 -19.97
CA ASN A 972 -3.30 -10.31 -19.47
C ASN A 972 -3.35 -9.55 -18.14
N PHE A 973 -4.51 -8.99 -17.78
CA PHE A 973 -4.64 -8.05 -16.66
C PHE A 973 -5.71 -8.46 -15.65
N LEU A 974 -6.47 -9.53 -15.91
CA LEU A 974 -7.54 -10.03 -15.05
C LEU A 974 -7.11 -11.37 -14.44
N ASP A 975 -7.43 -11.59 -13.17
CA ASP A 975 -7.24 -12.90 -12.52
C ASP A 975 -8.19 -13.93 -13.08
N ARG A 976 -7.86 -15.20 -12.85
CA ARG A 976 -8.72 -16.33 -13.17
C ARG A 976 -10.14 -16.19 -12.60
N ASP A 977 -10.30 -15.66 -11.39
CA ASP A 977 -11.63 -15.38 -10.79
C ASP A 977 -12.40 -14.31 -11.58
N SER A 978 -11.78 -13.16 -11.90
CA SER A 978 -12.43 -12.13 -12.75
C SER A 978 -12.61 -12.59 -14.20
N LEU A 979 -11.73 -13.46 -14.72
CA LEU A 979 -11.86 -14.07 -16.03
C LEU A 979 -13.02 -15.06 -16.07
N GLY A 980 -13.24 -15.84 -15.01
CA GLY A 980 -14.44 -16.65 -14.83
C GLY A 980 -15.70 -15.79 -14.84
N GLY A 981 -15.72 -14.71 -14.05
CA GLY A 981 -16.80 -13.72 -14.04
C GLY A 981 -17.04 -13.08 -15.42
N LEU A 982 -15.98 -12.71 -16.13
CA LEU A 982 -16.02 -12.16 -17.48
C LEU A 982 -16.54 -13.18 -18.51
N ALA A 983 -16.13 -14.44 -18.42
CA ALA A 983 -16.58 -15.51 -19.29
C ALA A 983 -18.11 -15.71 -19.16
N VAL A 984 -18.61 -15.76 -17.93
CA VAL A 984 -20.05 -15.85 -17.65
C VAL A 984 -20.79 -14.63 -18.22
N ALA A 985 -20.27 -13.42 -18.00
CA ALA A 985 -20.88 -12.20 -18.54
C ALA A 985 -20.91 -12.16 -20.08
N ILE A 986 -19.85 -12.58 -20.75
CA ILE A 986 -19.76 -12.67 -22.22
C ILE A 986 -20.76 -13.68 -22.78
N ARG A 987 -20.93 -14.81 -22.09
CA ARG A 987 -21.90 -15.84 -22.46
C ARG A 987 -23.33 -15.32 -22.37
N ASP A 988 -23.66 -14.62 -21.29
CA ASP A 988 -25.02 -14.12 -21.04
C ASP A 988 -25.33 -12.81 -21.79
N PHE A 989 -24.31 -12.15 -22.32
CA PHE A 989 -24.44 -10.91 -23.08
C PHE A 989 -25.21 -11.11 -24.40
N LYS A 990 -26.18 -10.24 -24.68
CA LYS A 990 -27.06 -10.36 -25.87
C LYS A 990 -26.53 -9.62 -27.12
N GLY A 991 -25.35 -9.02 -27.04
CA GLY A 991 -24.68 -8.38 -28.17
C GLY A 991 -23.62 -9.27 -28.79
N GLY A 992 -23.02 -8.81 -29.90
CA GLY A 992 -21.91 -9.52 -30.55
C GLY A 992 -20.61 -9.35 -29.76
N VAL A 993 -19.72 -10.35 -29.80
CA VAL A 993 -18.42 -10.29 -29.11
C VAL A 993 -17.31 -10.70 -30.06
N ILE A 994 -16.23 -9.89 -30.07
CA ILE A 994 -14.98 -10.17 -30.74
C ILE A 994 -13.89 -10.23 -29.67
N LEU A 995 -13.15 -11.33 -29.66
CA LEU A 995 -12.10 -11.60 -28.70
C LEU A 995 -10.77 -11.79 -29.44
N ILE A 996 -9.73 -11.10 -28.99
CA ILE A 996 -8.33 -11.48 -29.26
C ILE A 996 -7.80 -12.08 -27.99
N SER A 997 -7.36 -13.33 -28.03
CA SER A 997 -6.64 -13.96 -26.94
C SER A 997 -5.81 -15.12 -27.47
N HIS A 998 -4.65 -15.33 -26.85
CA HIS A 998 -3.84 -16.54 -27.04
C HIS A 998 -4.26 -17.70 -26.12
N ASN A 999 -5.17 -17.46 -25.18
CA ASN A 999 -5.64 -18.49 -24.25
C ASN A 999 -6.70 -19.39 -24.91
N GLU A 1000 -6.30 -20.62 -25.25
CA GLU A 1000 -7.18 -21.60 -25.92
C GLU A 1000 -8.34 -22.09 -25.04
N GLU A 1001 -8.18 -22.13 -23.71
CA GLU A 1001 -9.24 -22.50 -22.77
C GLU A 1001 -10.37 -21.45 -22.83
N PHE A 1002 -10.01 -20.18 -22.74
CA PHE A 1002 -10.94 -19.06 -22.75
C PHE A 1002 -11.62 -18.89 -24.12
N VAL A 1003 -10.86 -19.01 -25.21
CA VAL A 1003 -11.39 -18.96 -26.58
C VAL A 1003 -12.32 -20.13 -26.87
N GLY A 1004 -11.92 -21.35 -26.51
CA GLY A 1004 -12.69 -22.57 -26.76
C GLY A 1004 -14.01 -22.63 -25.99
N ALA A 1005 -14.09 -21.98 -24.83
CA ALA A 1005 -15.30 -21.90 -24.02
C ALA A 1005 -16.32 -20.86 -24.52
N LEU A 1006 -15.87 -19.78 -25.18
CA LEU A 1006 -16.71 -18.60 -25.47
C LEU A 1006 -17.00 -18.35 -26.95
N CYS A 1007 -16.07 -18.70 -27.84
CA CYS A 1007 -16.14 -18.32 -29.25
C CYS A 1007 -16.52 -19.50 -30.14
N SER A 1008 -17.60 -19.36 -30.91
CA SER A 1008 -18.03 -20.34 -31.90
C SER A 1008 -17.29 -20.21 -33.24
N GLU A 1009 -16.84 -19.00 -33.57
CA GLU A 1009 -16.15 -18.67 -34.82
C GLU A 1009 -14.68 -18.32 -34.55
N GLN A 1010 -13.75 -18.81 -35.37
CA GLN A 1010 -12.32 -18.51 -35.26
C GLN A 1010 -11.77 -17.94 -36.57
N TRP A 1011 -11.15 -16.77 -36.48
CA TRP A 1011 -10.53 -16.06 -37.60
C TRP A 1011 -9.02 -16.14 -37.45
N HIS A 1012 -8.36 -16.85 -38.37
CA HIS A 1012 -6.91 -16.95 -38.37
C HIS A 1012 -6.29 -15.87 -39.23
N VAL A 1013 -5.45 -15.03 -38.63
CA VAL A 1013 -4.71 -13.99 -39.35
C VAL A 1013 -3.29 -14.48 -39.58
N ARG A 1014 -2.90 -14.63 -40.85
CA ARG A 1014 -1.55 -15.03 -41.27
C ARG A 1014 -1.12 -14.20 -42.47
N ASP A 1015 0.08 -13.62 -42.41
CA ASP A 1015 0.69 -12.84 -43.49
C ASP A 1015 -0.23 -11.75 -44.09
N GLY A 1016 -0.98 -11.06 -43.22
CA GLY A 1016 -1.91 -10.01 -43.64
C GLY A 1016 -3.19 -10.50 -44.33
N ARG A 1017 -3.46 -11.81 -44.34
CA ARG A 1017 -4.71 -12.41 -44.85
C ARG A 1017 -5.49 -13.04 -43.71
N VAL A 1018 -6.83 -13.03 -43.84
CA VAL A 1018 -7.74 -13.61 -42.86
C VAL A 1018 -8.38 -14.87 -43.45
N ALA A 1019 -8.10 -16.02 -42.84
CA ALA A 1019 -8.75 -17.28 -43.14
C ALA A 1019 -9.88 -17.56 -42.13
N LEU A 1020 -11.11 -17.65 -42.63
CA LEU A 1020 -12.29 -17.98 -41.84
C LEU A 1020 -12.37 -19.51 -41.69
N ARG A 1021 -12.23 -20.05 -40.48
CA ARG A 1021 -12.58 -21.46 -40.19
C ARG A 1021 -13.99 -21.51 -39.60
N GLY A 1022 -14.85 -22.36 -40.18
CA GLY A 1022 -16.24 -22.50 -39.78
C GLY A 1022 -16.42 -23.05 -38.35
N ASN A 1023 -17.67 -22.94 -37.84
CA ASN A 1023 -18.10 -23.22 -36.47
C ASN A 1023 -17.38 -24.41 -35.80
N ALA A 1024 -16.51 -24.11 -34.84
CA ALA A 1024 -16.02 -25.12 -33.91
C ALA A 1024 -17.13 -25.41 -32.87
N ALA A 1025 -17.34 -26.68 -32.52
CA ALA A 1025 -18.25 -27.02 -31.44
C ALA A 1025 -17.70 -26.45 -30.12
N VAL A 1026 -18.44 -25.56 -29.46
CA VAL A 1026 -18.08 -25.04 -28.13
C VAL A 1026 -18.08 -26.23 -27.17
N SER A 1027 -16.93 -26.53 -26.56
CA SER A 1027 -16.77 -27.68 -25.67
C SER A 1027 -17.41 -27.38 -24.31
N LEU A 1028 -18.66 -27.83 -24.11
CA LEU A 1028 -19.36 -27.71 -22.83
C LEU A 1028 -18.66 -28.47 -21.69
N ASP A 1029 -17.93 -29.56 -22.01
CA ASP A 1029 -17.15 -30.37 -21.06
C ASP A 1029 -15.94 -29.63 -20.45
N ARG A 1030 -15.50 -28.52 -21.03
CA ARG A 1030 -14.45 -27.67 -20.43
C ARG A 1030 -15.02 -26.66 -19.42
N PHE A 1031 -16.34 -26.61 -19.27
CA PHE A 1031 -17.05 -25.73 -18.34
C PHE A 1031 -17.59 -26.48 -17.12
N GLU A 1032 -17.89 -27.78 -17.24
CA GLU A 1032 -18.37 -28.66 -16.16
C GLU A 1032 -17.56 -29.96 -16.03
N ASP A 1033 -17.43 -30.40 -14.78
CA ASP A 1033 -16.57 -31.47 -14.26
C ASP A 1033 -16.76 -32.85 -14.94
N SER A 1034 -15.70 -33.40 -15.55
CA SER A 1034 -15.64 -34.83 -15.87
C SER A 1034 -15.20 -35.63 -14.64
N ARG A 1035 -16.12 -36.34 -13.99
CA ARG A 1035 -15.77 -37.34 -12.97
C ARG A 1035 -15.00 -38.51 -13.62
N PRO A 1036 -13.99 -39.10 -12.95
CA PRO A 1036 -13.30 -40.27 -13.45
C PRO A 1036 -14.10 -41.54 -13.11
N SER A 1037 -14.65 -42.21 -14.12
CA SER A 1037 -15.04 -43.64 -14.16
C SER A 1037 -15.74 -43.84 -15.51
N SER A 1038 -15.44 -44.79 -16.39
CA SER A 1038 -14.73 -46.08 -16.36
C SER A 1038 -14.58 -46.46 -17.83
N GLY A 1039 -13.51 -47.18 -18.20
CA GLY A 1039 -13.15 -47.42 -19.60
C GLY A 1039 -14.23 -48.02 -20.49
N VAL A 1040 -14.11 -47.79 -21.80
CA VAL A 1040 -14.13 -48.79 -22.88
C VAL A 1040 -13.79 -48.08 -24.22
N ASN A 1041 -12.74 -48.60 -24.85
CA ASN A 1041 -12.35 -48.66 -26.26
C ASN A 1041 -12.68 -47.56 -27.27
N SER A 1042 -11.58 -47.12 -27.89
CA SER A 1042 -11.47 -46.59 -29.25
C SER A 1042 -12.24 -47.39 -30.30
N THR A 1043 -12.96 -46.68 -31.18
CA THR A 1043 -12.95 -46.94 -32.63
C THR A 1043 -13.35 -45.68 -33.38
N ALA A 1044 -12.47 -45.26 -34.29
CA ALA A 1044 -12.75 -44.31 -35.35
C ALA A 1044 -13.66 -44.97 -36.40
N ALA A 1045 -14.70 -44.24 -36.86
CA ALA A 1045 -15.25 -44.41 -38.21
C ALA A 1045 -16.10 -43.21 -38.60
N SER A 1046 -15.68 -42.58 -39.70
CA SER A 1046 -16.43 -41.64 -40.54
C SER A 1046 -17.69 -42.27 -41.17
N SER A 1047 -18.79 -41.51 -41.34
CA SER A 1047 -19.50 -41.38 -42.63
C SER A 1047 -20.83 -40.59 -42.57
N VAL A 1048 -20.89 -39.56 -43.44
CA VAL A 1048 -21.90 -39.26 -44.47
C VAL A 1048 -23.38 -39.66 -44.27
N VAL A 1049 -24.24 -38.62 -44.22
CA VAL A 1049 -25.57 -38.39 -44.85
C VAL A 1049 -26.46 -39.59 -45.25
N SER A 1050 -27.71 -39.64 -44.75
CA SER A 1050 -28.96 -39.60 -45.55
C SER A 1050 -30.24 -40.00 -44.76
N SER A 1051 -31.37 -39.68 -45.38
CA SER A 1051 -32.76 -39.51 -44.91
C SER A 1051 -33.67 -40.75 -44.94
N ALA A 1052 -34.79 -40.65 -44.19
CA ALA A 1052 -36.15 -41.19 -44.44
C ALA A 1052 -36.73 -42.33 -43.54
N VAL A 1053 -37.95 -42.05 -43.01
CA VAL A 1053 -39.15 -42.88 -42.68
C VAL A 1053 -39.12 -44.38 -43.04
N ASN A 1054 -39.67 -45.37 -42.28
CA ASN A 1054 -40.97 -45.48 -41.58
C ASN A 1054 -41.05 -46.76 -40.66
N SER A 1055 -42.00 -46.77 -39.71
CA SER A 1055 -42.86 -47.87 -39.14
C SER A 1055 -42.39 -49.03 -38.19
N GLY A 1056 -43.17 -49.23 -37.10
CA GLY A 1056 -43.60 -50.53 -36.45
C GLY A 1056 -42.78 -51.08 -35.27
N ILE A 1057 -43.11 -50.89 -33.96
CA ILE A 1057 -44.01 -51.59 -32.98
C ILE A 1057 -43.54 -52.99 -32.47
N GLU A 1058 -43.68 -53.18 -31.13
CA GLU A 1058 -43.54 -54.35 -30.20
C GLU A 1058 -42.23 -54.39 -29.36
N ASP A 1059 -42.17 -53.82 -28.15
CA ASP A 1059 -42.64 -54.27 -26.80
C ASP A 1059 -41.96 -55.54 -26.23
N ASN A 1060 -41.05 -55.38 -25.24
CA ASN A 1060 -41.35 -55.82 -23.86
C ASN A 1060 -40.43 -55.21 -22.78
N SER A 1061 -41.02 -55.05 -21.60
CA SER A 1061 -40.69 -54.28 -20.40
C SER A 1061 -39.40 -54.59 -19.64
N ASP A 1062 -38.78 -53.55 -19.06
CA ASP A 1062 -38.47 -53.55 -17.62
C ASP A 1062 -38.47 -52.15 -16.99
N MET A 1063 -39.04 -52.05 -15.78
CA MET A 1063 -39.56 -50.83 -15.13
C MET A 1063 -38.49 -49.84 -14.62
N LYS A 1064 -38.61 -48.54 -14.99
CA LYS A 1064 -38.07 -47.39 -14.24
C LYS A 1064 -39.03 -46.20 -14.25
N PHE A 1065 -39.25 -45.65 -13.05
CA PHE A 1065 -40.08 -44.48 -12.71
C PHE A 1065 -39.96 -43.31 -13.73
N LYS A 1066 -41.08 -42.93 -14.37
CA LYS A 1066 -41.19 -41.71 -15.21
C LYS A 1066 -42.00 -40.63 -14.48
N ALA A 1067 -41.33 -39.55 -14.09
CA ALA A 1067 -42.00 -38.29 -13.78
C ALA A 1067 -42.68 -37.74 -15.05
N ARG A 1068 -43.97 -37.41 -14.97
CA ARG A 1068 -44.76 -36.80 -16.06
C ARG A 1068 -44.14 -35.45 -16.46
N LYS A 1069 -43.58 -35.35 -17.68
CA LYS A 1069 -43.23 -34.05 -18.29
C LYS A 1069 -44.51 -33.25 -18.57
N LYS A 1070 -44.72 -32.13 -17.86
CA LYS A 1070 -45.77 -31.14 -18.15
C LYS A 1070 -45.58 -30.59 -19.57
N LYS A 1071 -46.63 -30.65 -20.39
CA LYS A 1071 -46.68 -30.08 -21.74
C LYS A 1071 -46.61 -28.55 -21.61
N LYS A 1072 -45.56 -27.90 -22.11
CA LYS A 1072 -45.46 -26.43 -22.11
C LYS A 1072 -46.60 -25.85 -22.98
N MET A 1073 -47.41 -24.97 -22.40
CA MET A 1073 -48.45 -24.23 -23.12
C MET A 1073 -47.84 -23.45 -24.29
N THR A 1074 -48.57 -23.40 -25.39
CA THR A 1074 -48.17 -22.67 -26.59
C THR A 1074 -48.28 -21.16 -26.38
N LYS A 1075 -47.53 -20.38 -27.17
CA LYS A 1075 -47.48 -18.91 -27.06
C LYS A 1075 -48.84 -18.22 -27.27
N LYS A 1076 -49.78 -18.91 -27.94
CA LYS A 1076 -51.15 -18.43 -28.16
C LYS A 1076 -52.00 -18.61 -26.88
N GLU A 1077 -51.90 -19.76 -26.23
CA GLU A 1077 -52.61 -20.07 -24.98
C GLU A 1077 -52.13 -19.17 -23.83
N LEU A 1078 -50.82 -18.87 -23.77
CA LEU A 1078 -50.27 -17.91 -22.80
C LEU A 1078 -50.86 -16.51 -22.97
N LYS A 1079 -51.00 -16.04 -24.21
CA LYS A 1079 -51.61 -14.72 -24.51
C LYS A 1079 -53.09 -14.68 -24.14
N GLU A 1080 -53.84 -15.74 -24.42
CA GLU A 1080 -55.27 -15.82 -24.09
C GLU A 1080 -55.50 -15.87 -22.57
N ARG A 1081 -54.61 -16.54 -21.83
CA ARG A 1081 -54.62 -16.53 -20.35
C ARG A 1081 -54.34 -15.13 -19.80
N GLU A 1082 -53.38 -14.42 -20.36
CA GLU A 1082 -52.99 -13.08 -19.93
C GLU A 1082 -54.10 -12.04 -20.23
N VAL A 1083 -54.81 -12.19 -21.36
CA VAL A 1083 -56.00 -11.40 -21.66
C VAL A 1083 -57.13 -11.66 -20.65
N ARG A 1084 -57.38 -12.92 -20.27
CA ARG A 1084 -58.37 -13.27 -19.24
C ARG A 1084 -58.03 -12.72 -17.85
N ARG A 1085 -56.75 -12.74 -17.46
CA ARG A 1085 -56.28 -12.11 -16.21
C ARG A 1085 -56.49 -10.60 -16.22
N ARG A 1086 -56.16 -9.96 -17.34
CA ARG A 1086 -56.33 -8.51 -17.49
C ARG A 1086 -57.79 -8.08 -17.42
N LEU A 1087 -58.71 -8.86 -18.02
CA LEU A 1087 -60.15 -8.61 -17.92
C LEU A 1087 -60.66 -8.75 -16.48
N ARG A 1088 -60.27 -9.81 -15.74
CA ARG A 1088 -60.63 -9.97 -14.32
C ARG A 1088 -60.11 -8.83 -13.44
N HIS A 1089 -58.89 -8.37 -13.69
CA HIS A 1089 -58.31 -7.25 -12.94
C HIS A 1089 -59.06 -5.92 -13.21
N ILE A 1090 -59.46 -5.68 -14.46
CA ILE A 1090 -60.28 -4.51 -14.82
C ILE A 1090 -61.66 -4.59 -14.16
N GLU A 1091 -62.26 -5.77 -14.10
CA GLU A 1091 -63.55 -6.00 -13.45
C GLU A 1091 -63.48 -5.79 -11.93
N TRP A 1092 -62.38 -6.22 -11.30
CA TRP A 1092 -62.10 -5.93 -9.90
C TRP A 1092 -61.89 -4.44 -9.61
N LEU A 1093 -61.18 -3.71 -10.47
CA LEU A 1093 -60.99 -2.26 -10.34
C LEU A 1093 -62.30 -1.47 -10.42
N ASN A 1094 -63.31 -2.01 -11.10
CA ASN A 1094 -64.64 -1.43 -11.19
C ASN A 1094 -65.59 -1.86 -10.06
N SER A 1095 -65.10 -2.64 -9.09
CA SER A 1095 -65.85 -3.09 -7.91
C SER A 1095 -65.76 -2.06 -6.75
N PRO A 1096 -66.70 -2.07 -5.78
CA PRO A 1096 -66.68 -1.15 -4.65
C PRO A 1096 -65.36 -1.22 -3.84
N LYS A 1097 -64.90 -0.07 -3.33
CA LYS A 1097 -63.64 0.03 -2.56
C LYS A 1097 -63.67 -0.90 -1.33
N GLY A 1098 -62.70 -1.81 -1.26
CA GLY A 1098 -62.56 -2.80 -0.17
C GLY A 1098 -62.81 -4.25 -0.58
N THR A 1099 -63.24 -4.50 -1.83
CA THR A 1099 -63.42 -5.88 -2.35
C THR A 1099 -62.05 -6.57 -2.50
N PRO A 1100 -61.83 -7.77 -1.93
CA PRO A 1100 -60.57 -8.50 -2.08
C PRO A 1100 -60.29 -8.89 -3.54
N HIS A 1101 -59.02 -8.88 -3.95
CA HIS A 1101 -58.65 -9.27 -5.32
C HIS A 1101 -58.93 -10.76 -5.54
N PRO A 1102 -59.68 -11.16 -6.59
CA PRO A 1102 -59.97 -12.57 -6.83
C PRO A 1102 -58.68 -13.33 -7.21
N PRO A 1103 -58.49 -14.57 -6.71
CA PRO A 1103 -57.33 -15.39 -7.02
C PRO A 1103 -57.37 -15.91 -8.48
N ASP A 1104 -56.19 -16.10 -9.08
CA ASP A 1104 -56.06 -16.58 -10.46
C ASP A 1104 -56.33 -18.09 -10.56
N THR A 1105 -57.60 -18.48 -10.62
CA THR A 1105 -58.07 -19.88 -10.71
C THR A 1105 -57.64 -20.66 -11.97
N ASP A 1106 -56.91 -20.03 -12.90
CA ASP A 1106 -56.30 -20.73 -14.05
C ASP A 1106 -54.98 -21.39 -13.68
N ASP A 1107 -54.42 -21.10 -12.50
CA ASP A 1107 -53.39 -21.93 -11.90
C ASP A 1107 -54.13 -23.12 -11.26
N GLU A 1108 -54.31 -24.22 -12.00
CA GLU A 1108 -54.61 -25.48 -11.33
C GLU A 1108 -53.37 -25.85 -10.49
N ASP A 1109 -53.50 -25.54 -9.19
CA ASP A 1109 -52.58 -25.81 -8.09
C ASP A 1109 -52.58 -27.30 -7.69
N ASN A 1110 -51.50 -27.71 -6.99
CA ASN A 1110 -51.20 -29.01 -6.35
C ASN A 1110 -50.39 -30.05 -7.14
#